data_AF-A0A4Q0ZXQ2-F1
#
_entry.id   AF-A0A4Q0ZXQ2-F1
#
_cell.length_a   1.000
_cell.length_b   1.000
_cell.length_c   1.000
_cell.angle_alpha   90.00
_cell.angle_beta   90.00
_cell.angle_gamma   90.00
#
_symmetry.space_group_name_H-M   'P 1'
#
loop_
_entity.id
_entity.type
_entity.pdbx_description
1 polymer ?
#
loop_
_entity_poly.entity_id
_entity_poly.type
_entity_poly.pdbx_seq_one_letter_code
_entity_poly.pdbx_strand_id
1 'polypeptide(L)'
;MKSIVVNCFIILILSSSSLFAQDENDPALLVNENKKLLKENNLNQKEGKKDSLEAVAKDNLNTVTNITEKKSNKKVKGVDTSVYTKVKLIDAVLETLAQSEILKSSRENVIQYELKLKNAMAEYYPTVDFEYVRGRTRSKPNDEDELAKFKFFNDEYYKFVLRQNLYSGGSTSYMVKSVAKKFEVAKNQYKIKLDSEIKKAIKAYFDVVFANRSVMVNERNMKKLNKILEIVTIKYDNGAASIGDLTSIKANVANAMTKLVKVKSKFVEALRYYEYIVGTRFEKTLPFEKNFDIKIDDFDKLYKRALENNKNLINYYETIQSEKFKHKSIRGKFEPKVDFELSYKESMQGEDIEEEHEQDVNGKIRVTYNLFNGGRDKNKVLEINSQIRDLNYRLEEEKKKMKWNLSKVHTSITTVSDALKSTIEEVVASRKMVSSYWEAFKLGEQDLQALLQGQKQLNAAETEVVKFEKDQVNDFFSILEITGDLSAFFDVDPENPKFIDFSKSDYKKTVIAKDGQKISLNLEKKEDKPKKEKIKEEKPKEIDIPELSFEDKINNYIKEFDNFDDESYMIKIGDFKNIYESFAFIKNKNISDNSFSFDVLDNLKIKNIIVHNNFKDENLAKEYISKFKKDNDIDKEVSLIKVKEIKSLYNSYLAGLEIKKPKAKVKIVEKVRQEKKKKEFSINEAFKQKFLNSDENFYTINVASFSNKKELEDFILANNLYEKSFFFKYFSSVELYKLVVGIYSSYENIENDINELVLNNKGIFPVVEKIENIKTQFKDNIDLNIQEKKDKEYEYISLKELEKQKKKEEEKRKEEEKLRNSILNKQEKKAKLEAEQKAKEEAEKLEKERLKKEELERQRVEEELLKKEKELAKKRKLAQEKAKLEAEQKAKLEAEQKAKLEAEQKAKEEAEKLEKERLKKEELERQRVEEELIKKEKELAKKRKLAEEKAKLEAEQKAKLEAEQKAKEEVQQNVEEIKLVEQKAIVDNNSIENNSPIKEIDLSGEKKEKREIIPYKKRVKIFEKEFLNADANKYTLYLTTIKPEELSWYRKRFALAPSHFVKTQADKTKIYFGIFDTKEEALQKVDYLHPKIFESNPTPILIGSVR
;
A
#
# COMPACT_ATOMS: atom_id res chain seq x y z
N MET A 1 -23.58 36.22 -47.51
CA MET A 1 -22.64 35.34 -46.76
C MET A 1 -21.54 36.10 -46.00
N LYS A 2 -20.91 37.15 -46.56
CA LYS A 2 -19.96 38.03 -45.82
C LYS A 2 -20.53 38.60 -44.49
N SER A 3 -21.80 38.99 -44.44
CA SER A 3 -22.44 39.49 -43.21
C SER A 3 -22.70 38.42 -42.12
N ILE A 4 -22.87 37.15 -42.50
CA ILE A 4 -23.12 36.04 -41.53
C ILE A 4 -21.80 35.59 -40.89
N VAL A 5 -20.72 35.56 -41.67
CA VAL A 5 -19.37 35.24 -41.16
C VAL A 5 -18.86 36.35 -40.24
N VAL A 6 -19.10 37.63 -40.60
CA VAL A 6 -18.75 38.78 -39.76
C VAL A 6 -19.61 38.86 -38.48
N ASN A 7 -20.91 38.56 -38.55
CA ASN A 7 -21.77 38.54 -37.36
C ASN A 7 -21.44 37.38 -36.40
N CYS A 8 -21.04 36.21 -36.90
CA CYS A 8 -20.54 35.13 -36.04
C CYS A 8 -19.18 35.46 -35.39
N PHE A 9 -18.33 36.24 -36.07
CA PHE A 9 -17.05 36.71 -35.52
C PHE A 9 -17.25 37.77 -34.41
N ILE A 10 -18.24 38.66 -34.56
CA ILE A 10 -18.55 39.70 -33.56
C ILE A 10 -19.20 39.10 -32.29
N ILE A 11 -20.01 38.04 -32.44
CA ILE A 11 -20.63 37.34 -31.29
C ILE A 11 -19.58 36.57 -30.46
N LEU A 12 -18.48 36.11 -31.08
CA LEU A 12 -17.39 35.41 -30.40
C LEU A 12 -16.41 36.36 -29.68
N ILE A 13 -16.29 37.60 -30.15
CA ILE A 13 -15.42 38.63 -29.54
C ILE A 13 -16.08 39.29 -28.31
N LEU A 14 -17.42 39.28 -28.20
CA LEU A 14 -18.14 39.88 -27.06
C LEU A 14 -18.20 39.00 -25.79
N SER A 15 -17.73 37.76 -25.81
CA SER A 15 -17.74 36.86 -24.64
C SER A 15 -16.42 36.78 -23.85
N SER A 16 -15.41 37.59 -24.18
CA SER A 16 -14.12 37.57 -23.48
C SER A 16 -13.62 38.99 -23.19
N SER A 17 -14.18 39.60 -22.15
CA SER A 17 -13.49 40.69 -21.43
C SER A 17 -13.86 40.68 -19.94
N SER A 18 -12.99 40.07 -19.14
CA SER A 18 -12.81 40.43 -17.74
C SER A 18 -11.39 40.08 -17.26
N LEU A 19 -10.62 41.15 -16.98
CA LEU A 19 -9.36 41.28 -16.22
C LEU A 19 -8.08 40.65 -16.84
N PHE A 20 -7.11 41.44 -17.35
CA PHE A 20 -6.06 42.27 -16.68
C PHE A 20 -5.22 41.48 -15.64
N ALA A 21 -3.90 41.60 -15.49
CA ALA A 21 -2.76 42.19 -16.21
C ALA A 21 -1.49 41.91 -15.36
N GLN A 22 -0.31 41.80 -15.99
CA GLN A 22 0.99 42.37 -15.58
C GLN A 22 2.07 41.84 -16.55
N ASP A 23 2.48 42.62 -17.55
CA ASP A 23 3.48 43.70 -17.55
C ASP A 23 4.90 43.15 -17.78
N GLU A 24 5.31 43.09 -19.05
CA GLU A 24 6.69 42.95 -19.52
C GLU A 24 7.10 44.31 -20.09
N ASN A 25 8.21 44.85 -19.58
CA ASN A 25 8.85 46.03 -20.16
C ASN A 25 10.24 45.69 -20.69
N ASP A 26 10.53 46.35 -21.80
CA ASP A 26 11.64 46.24 -22.75
C ASP A 26 13.06 46.39 -22.17
N PRO A 27 14.09 46.00 -22.96
CA PRO A 27 15.49 46.02 -22.58
C PRO A 27 16.20 47.36 -22.90
N ALA A 28 17.31 47.58 -22.18
CA ALA A 28 18.43 48.50 -22.46
C ALA A 28 18.29 49.99 -22.07
N LEU A 29 18.91 50.36 -20.94
CA LEU A 29 20.10 51.25 -20.84
C LEU A 29 20.27 51.73 -19.38
N LEU A 30 21.41 51.43 -18.75
CA LEU A 30 22.41 52.44 -18.39
C LEU A 30 23.64 51.80 -17.76
N VAL A 31 24.76 52.39 -18.16
CA VAL A 31 26.16 51.98 -18.00
C VAL A 31 26.74 52.54 -16.70
N ASN A 32 27.74 51.81 -16.19
CA ASN A 32 28.80 52.19 -15.24
C ASN A 32 28.45 52.45 -13.77
N GLU A 33 29.03 51.62 -12.89
CA GLU A 33 30.25 52.05 -12.19
C GLU A 33 31.02 50.87 -11.53
N ASN A 34 32.35 50.96 -11.68
CA ASN A 34 33.40 50.48 -10.76
C ASN A 34 33.88 49.02 -10.78
N LYS A 35 34.90 48.81 -11.64
CA LYS A 35 36.08 47.96 -11.40
C LYS A 35 36.94 48.51 -10.24
N LYS A 36 37.29 47.67 -9.27
CA LYS A 36 38.64 47.50 -8.66
C LYS A 36 38.57 46.38 -7.60
N LEU A 37 39.17 45.22 -7.88
CA LEU A 37 40.49 44.78 -7.37
C LEU A 37 40.50 44.46 -5.87
N LEU A 38 40.81 43.20 -5.53
CA LEU A 38 41.60 42.72 -4.37
C LEU A 38 41.73 41.18 -4.51
N LYS A 39 42.77 40.69 -5.19
CA LYS A 39 44.05 40.20 -4.65
C LYS A 39 43.96 38.96 -3.75
N GLU A 40 44.64 37.93 -4.23
CA GLU A 40 45.16 36.79 -3.50
C GLU A 40 45.81 37.23 -2.18
N ASN A 41 45.44 36.55 -1.09
CA ASN A 41 46.22 36.58 0.14
C ASN A 41 46.82 35.20 0.38
N ASN A 42 48.13 35.14 0.19
CA ASN A 42 49.05 34.11 0.64
C ASN A 42 48.82 33.79 2.12
N LEU A 43 48.58 32.51 2.43
CA LEU A 43 48.82 31.97 3.76
C LEU A 43 50.08 31.11 3.69
N ASN A 44 51.14 31.67 4.28
CA ASN A 44 52.45 31.08 4.45
C ASN A 44 52.37 29.71 5.11
N GLN A 45 52.93 28.71 4.43
CA GLN A 45 53.36 27.45 5.04
C GLN A 45 54.56 27.77 5.95
N LYS A 46 54.35 27.74 7.27
CA LYS A 46 55.47 27.59 8.22
C LYS A 46 55.84 26.12 8.29
N GLU A 47 57.08 25.82 7.91
CA GLU A 47 57.73 24.53 8.17
C GLU A 47 57.74 24.24 9.67
N GLY A 48 57.06 23.15 10.06
CA GLY A 48 57.25 22.55 11.38
C GLY A 48 58.51 21.70 11.36
N LYS A 49 59.43 21.99 12.28
CA LYS A 49 60.59 21.16 12.61
C LYS A 49 60.17 19.71 12.83
N LYS A 50 60.94 18.78 12.25
CA LYS A 50 60.92 17.36 12.59
C LYS A 50 61.61 17.19 13.94
N ASP A 51 60.83 16.87 14.97
CA ASP A 51 61.36 16.18 16.14
C ASP A 51 61.21 14.67 15.91
N SER A 52 62.30 13.94 16.05
CA SER A 52 62.44 12.51 15.78
C SER A 52 61.77 11.65 16.86
N LEU A 53 61.35 10.47 16.43
CA LEU A 53 60.61 9.45 17.18
C LEU A 53 61.53 8.58 18.08
N GLU A 54 62.56 9.18 18.69
CA GLU A 54 63.53 8.44 19.54
C GLU A 54 63.34 8.67 21.05
N ALA A 55 62.35 9.45 21.49
CA ALA A 55 62.15 9.75 22.92
C ALA A 55 61.12 8.86 23.64
N VAL A 56 60.72 7.69 23.10
CA VAL A 56 59.65 6.86 23.72
C VAL A 56 60.09 5.45 24.11
N ALA A 57 61.37 5.09 23.95
CA ALA A 57 61.84 3.73 24.28
C ALA A 57 62.30 3.53 25.73
N LYS A 58 62.43 4.58 26.55
CA LYS A 58 62.79 4.44 27.98
C LYS A 58 62.09 5.53 28.77
N ASP A 59 61.02 5.16 29.46
CA ASP A 59 60.64 5.65 30.80
C ASP A 59 59.24 5.15 31.14
N ASN A 60 59.13 3.83 31.32
CA ASN A 60 58.23 3.29 32.32
C ASN A 60 59.06 3.18 33.59
N LEU A 61 58.83 4.09 34.54
CA LEU A 61 58.78 3.83 35.98
C LEU A 61 58.80 5.20 36.69
N ASN A 62 57.75 5.47 37.45
CA ASN A 62 57.62 6.57 38.41
C ASN A 62 57.28 7.95 37.81
N THR A 63 55.97 8.22 37.69
CA THR A 63 55.31 9.42 38.25
C THR A 63 53.87 9.49 37.74
N VAL A 64 52.96 8.83 38.44
CA VAL A 64 51.53 9.15 38.38
C VAL A 64 51.09 9.49 39.79
N THR A 65 51.62 10.60 40.31
CA THR A 65 51.00 11.36 41.39
C THR A 65 51.00 12.81 40.94
N ASN A 66 49.79 13.37 40.83
CA ASN A 66 49.50 14.79 40.65
C ASN A 66 49.92 15.46 39.34
N ILE A 67 49.05 15.38 38.33
CA ILE A 67 48.82 16.53 37.43
C ILE A 67 47.33 16.86 37.48
N THR A 68 47.07 17.90 38.26
CA THR A 68 45.87 18.71 38.32
C THR A 68 45.31 19.10 36.94
N GLU A 69 43.99 18.97 36.85
CA GLU A 69 43.07 19.78 36.06
C GLU A 69 43.68 20.91 35.21
N LYS A 70 43.86 20.67 33.90
CA LYS A 70 43.43 21.52 32.78
C LYS A 70 44.20 21.15 31.52
N LYS A 71 43.47 21.07 30.40
CA LYS A 71 43.94 21.00 29.00
C LYS A 71 44.33 19.62 28.43
N SER A 72 43.40 18.66 28.42
CA SER A 72 43.26 17.74 27.27
C SER A 72 41.82 17.23 27.03
N ASN A 73 40.81 17.90 27.59
CA ASN A 73 39.39 17.63 27.30
C ASN A 73 38.90 18.47 26.11
N LYS A 74 39.28 18.14 24.88
CA LYS A 74 38.36 18.36 23.74
C LYS A 74 37.31 17.24 23.80
N LYS A 75 36.47 17.30 24.83
CA LYS A 75 35.28 16.45 24.99
C LYS A 75 34.43 16.62 23.73
N VAL A 76 34.01 15.52 23.12
CA VAL A 76 32.77 15.48 22.35
C VAL A 76 31.69 15.91 23.34
N LYS A 77 31.36 17.21 23.39
CA LYS A 77 30.23 17.72 24.17
C LYS A 77 29.02 16.97 23.65
N GLY A 78 28.38 16.17 24.51
CA GLY A 78 27.09 15.58 24.18
C GLY A 78 26.13 16.71 23.82
N VAL A 79 25.25 16.45 22.85
CA VAL A 79 24.17 17.38 22.51
C VAL A 79 23.36 17.61 23.78
N ASP A 80 23.29 18.86 24.24
CA ASP A 80 22.49 19.23 25.41
C ASP A 80 21.02 19.23 25.02
N THR A 81 20.32 18.18 25.42
CA THR A 81 18.90 17.98 25.10
C THR A 81 17.98 18.95 25.85
N SER A 82 18.48 19.69 26.85
CA SER A 82 17.69 20.70 27.58
C SER A 82 17.36 21.94 26.74
N VAL A 83 18.14 22.18 25.68
CA VAL A 83 17.96 23.32 24.75
C VAL A 83 16.87 23.04 23.71
N TYR A 84 16.39 21.79 23.61
CA TYR A 84 15.44 21.38 22.59
C TYR A 84 13.99 21.48 23.06
N THR A 85 13.12 21.97 22.18
CA THR A 85 11.68 22.03 22.44
C THR A 85 11.04 20.68 22.15
N LYS A 86 10.23 20.15 23.07
CA LYS A 86 9.55 18.86 22.88
C LYS A 86 8.46 18.97 21.82
N VAL A 87 8.39 17.97 20.94
CA VAL A 87 7.47 17.93 19.79
C VAL A 87 6.73 16.61 19.73
N LYS A 88 5.46 16.64 19.33
CA LYS A 88 4.61 15.45 19.13
C LYS A 88 4.81 14.85 17.73
N LEU A 89 4.45 13.59 17.56
CA LEU A 89 4.58 12.88 16.28
C LEU A 89 3.76 13.54 15.17
N ILE A 90 2.53 13.96 15.48
CA ILE A 90 1.64 14.60 14.49
C ILE A 90 2.26 15.88 13.93
N ASP A 91 2.83 16.73 14.77
CA ASP A 91 3.43 18.00 14.34
C ASP A 91 4.60 17.76 13.39
N ALA A 92 5.43 16.76 13.69
CA ALA A 92 6.53 16.35 12.82
C ALA A 92 6.04 15.79 11.47
N VAL A 93 4.99 14.97 11.48
CA VAL A 93 4.37 14.45 10.25
C VAL A 93 3.81 15.60 9.40
N LEU A 94 3.04 16.50 10.01
CA LEU A 94 2.41 17.62 9.32
C LEU A 94 3.44 18.57 8.69
N GLU A 95 4.51 18.90 9.41
CA GLU A 95 5.60 19.71 8.87
C GLU A 95 6.33 18.99 7.72
N THR A 96 6.63 17.68 7.87
CA THR A 96 7.22 16.90 6.75
C THR A 96 6.35 16.96 5.50
N LEU A 97 5.02 16.83 5.64
CA LEU A 97 4.10 16.88 4.51
C LEU A 97 4.03 18.27 3.88
N ALA A 98 4.09 19.33 4.69
CA ALA A 98 4.12 20.72 4.20
C ALA A 98 5.39 21.01 3.39
N GLN A 99 6.53 20.48 3.83
CA GLN A 99 7.83 20.79 3.23
C GLN A 99 8.27 19.79 2.15
N SER A 100 7.66 18.60 2.04
CA SER A 100 8.11 17.56 1.12
C SER A 100 8.01 17.97 -0.35
N GLU A 101 9.16 18.22 -0.98
CA GLU A 101 9.27 18.49 -2.43
C GLU A 101 8.81 17.31 -3.28
N ILE A 102 8.96 16.08 -2.77
CA ILE A 102 8.51 14.88 -3.49
C ILE A 102 6.98 14.84 -3.52
N LEU A 103 6.32 15.25 -2.44
CA LEU A 103 4.85 15.34 -2.41
C LEU A 103 4.35 16.44 -3.35
N LYS A 104 4.99 17.63 -3.36
CA LYS A 104 4.70 18.71 -4.31
C LYS A 104 4.87 18.25 -5.76
N SER A 105 5.98 17.60 -6.09
CA SER A 105 6.22 17.00 -7.41
C SER A 105 5.12 15.99 -7.80
N SER A 106 4.67 15.15 -6.85
CA SER A 106 3.58 14.22 -7.10
C SER A 106 2.24 14.91 -7.32
N ARG A 107 2.00 16.09 -6.73
CA ARG A 107 0.81 16.92 -6.99
C ARG A 107 0.82 17.49 -8.40
N GLU A 108 1.97 17.98 -8.86
CA GLU A 108 2.12 18.46 -10.26
C GLU A 108 1.84 17.35 -11.28
N ASN A 109 2.24 16.11 -10.98
CA ASN A 109 1.86 14.97 -11.82
C ASN A 109 0.34 14.78 -11.91
N VAL A 110 -0.41 14.99 -10.82
CA VAL A 110 -1.89 14.94 -10.86
C VAL A 110 -2.44 16.03 -11.77
N ILE A 111 -1.93 17.26 -11.67
CA ILE A 111 -2.33 18.39 -12.52
C ILE A 111 -2.03 18.09 -13.99
N GLN A 112 -0.86 17.53 -14.32
CA GLN A 112 -0.53 17.11 -15.68
C GLN A 112 -1.54 16.12 -16.26
N TYR A 113 -2.03 15.16 -15.45
CA TYR A 113 -3.05 14.22 -15.91
C TYR A 113 -4.44 14.83 -16.00
N GLU A 114 -4.76 15.84 -15.18
CA GLU A 114 -5.98 16.65 -15.35
C GLU A 114 -5.94 17.41 -16.69
N LEU A 115 -4.81 18.04 -17.02
CA LEU A 115 -4.62 18.73 -18.29
C LEU A 115 -4.66 17.74 -19.47
N LYS A 116 -4.06 16.55 -19.34
CA LYS A 116 -4.19 15.48 -20.35
C LYS A 116 -5.64 15.04 -20.54
N LEU A 117 -6.46 15.02 -19.49
CA LEU A 117 -7.89 14.74 -19.61
C LEU A 117 -8.61 15.87 -20.35
N LYS A 118 -8.31 17.14 -20.07
CA LYS A 118 -8.85 18.28 -20.82
C LYS A 118 -8.45 18.23 -22.30
N ASN A 119 -7.20 17.88 -22.60
CA ASN A 119 -6.72 17.68 -23.97
C ASN A 119 -7.45 16.52 -24.67
N ALA A 120 -7.69 15.41 -23.98
CA ALA A 120 -8.47 14.31 -24.53
C ALA A 120 -9.94 14.70 -24.78
N MET A 121 -10.52 15.54 -23.91
CA MET A 121 -11.87 16.10 -24.13
C MET A 121 -11.90 17.08 -25.30
N ALA A 122 -10.79 17.75 -25.60
CA ALA A 122 -10.70 18.69 -26.72
C ALA A 122 -10.90 18.03 -28.09
N GLU A 123 -10.69 16.70 -28.20
CA GLU A 123 -11.03 15.93 -29.41
C GLU A 123 -12.53 15.96 -29.78
N TYR A 124 -13.40 16.38 -28.87
CA TYR A 124 -14.82 16.60 -29.16
C TYR A 124 -15.13 17.99 -29.73
N TYR A 125 -14.21 18.94 -29.61
CA TYR A 125 -14.42 20.31 -30.08
C TYR A 125 -13.91 20.49 -31.51
N PRO A 126 -14.41 21.49 -32.24
CA PRO A 126 -13.93 21.78 -33.58
C PRO A 126 -12.53 22.39 -33.48
N THR A 127 -11.68 22.07 -34.46
CA THR A 127 -10.41 22.77 -34.67
C THR A 127 -10.59 23.79 -35.79
N VAL A 128 -10.05 24.99 -35.61
CA VAL A 128 -10.04 26.05 -36.64
C VAL A 128 -8.60 26.37 -36.94
N ASP A 129 -8.18 26.11 -38.18
CA ASP A 129 -6.83 26.33 -38.65
C ASP A 129 -6.82 27.48 -39.67
N PHE A 130 -5.85 28.38 -39.57
CA PHE A 130 -5.55 29.39 -40.59
C PHE A 130 -4.24 29.04 -41.27
N GLU A 131 -4.25 29.04 -42.59
CA GLU A 131 -3.11 28.74 -43.44
C GLU A 131 -2.94 29.89 -44.42
N TYR A 132 -1.75 30.49 -44.44
CA TYR A 132 -1.36 31.46 -45.47
C TYR A 132 -0.19 30.88 -46.25
N VAL A 133 -0.38 30.77 -47.56
CA VAL A 133 0.61 30.18 -48.46
C VAL A 133 0.99 31.23 -49.48
N ARG A 134 2.30 31.37 -49.68
CA ARG A 134 2.90 32.18 -50.73
C ARG A 134 4.02 31.37 -51.36
N GLY A 135 3.75 30.82 -52.54
CA GLY A 135 4.65 29.99 -53.30
C GLY A 135 4.81 30.52 -54.72
N ARG A 136 5.75 29.92 -55.47
CA ARG A 136 5.85 30.13 -56.90
C ARG A 136 5.87 28.78 -57.59
N THR A 137 4.85 28.50 -58.37
CA THR A 137 4.72 27.24 -59.10
C THR A 137 5.10 27.45 -60.55
N ARG A 138 5.80 26.47 -61.12
CA ARG A 138 6.13 26.43 -62.55
C ARG A 138 5.37 25.26 -63.16
N SER A 139 4.43 25.57 -64.04
CA SER A 139 3.69 24.55 -64.78
C SER A 139 4.07 24.57 -66.26
N LYS A 140 3.72 23.49 -66.95
CA LYS A 140 3.70 23.40 -68.41
C LYS A 140 2.24 23.17 -68.82
N PRO A 141 1.66 23.97 -69.72
CA PRO A 141 0.34 23.67 -70.29
C PRO A 141 0.33 22.27 -70.94
N ASN A 142 -0.82 21.59 -70.93
CA ASN A 142 -1.00 20.18 -71.36
C ASN A 142 -0.26 19.78 -72.66
N ASP A 143 0.06 18.49 -72.77
CA ASP A 143 0.90 17.84 -73.81
C ASP A 143 0.42 17.95 -75.28
N GLU A 144 -0.64 18.70 -75.58
CA GLU A 144 -1.14 18.90 -76.96
C GLU A 144 -0.36 19.95 -77.76
N ASP A 145 0.54 20.72 -77.12
CA ASP A 145 1.26 21.81 -77.77
C ASP A 145 2.79 21.69 -77.54
N GLU A 146 3.51 21.10 -78.49
CA GLU A 146 4.97 20.84 -78.41
C GLU A 146 5.83 22.11 -78.29
N LEU A 147 5.25 23.30 -78.49
CA LEU A 147 5.89 24.61 -78.37
C LEU A 147 5.55 25.38 -77.07
N ALA A 148 4.81 24.79 -76.13
CA ALA A 148 4.37 25.48 -74.91
C ALA A 148 5.54 25.85 -73.96
N LYS A 149 5.72 27.15 -73.71
CA LYS A 149 6.70 27.68 -72.74
C LYS A 149 6.23 27.43 -71.30
N PHE A 150 7.18 27.18 -70.39
CA PHE A 150 6.90 27.15 -68.95
C PHE A 150 6.27 28.46 -68.49
N LYS A 151 5.15 28.37 -67.78
CA LYS A 151 4.53 29.50 -67.10
C LYS A 151 4.88 29.46 -65.62
N PHE A 152 5.12 30.65 -65.05
CA PHE A 152 5.38 30.80 -63.63
C PHE A 152 4.20 31.52 -62.99
N PHE A 153 3.68 30.95 -61.91
CA PHE A 153 2.56 31.48 -61.16
C PHE A 153 2.99 31.77 -59.74
N ASN A 154 2.48 32.85 -59.18
CA ASN A 154 2.59 33.10 -57.75
C ASN A 154 1.35 32.46 -57.12
N ASP A 155 1.55 31.47 -56.28
CA ASP A 155 0.46 30.83 -55.54
C ASP A 155 0.34 31.55 -54.20
N GLU A 156 -0.53 32.54 -54.15
CA GLU A 156 -0.78 33.32 -52.93
C GLU A 156 -2.23 33.11 -52.51
N TYR A 157 -2.45 32.46 -51.37
CA TYR A 157 -3.80 32.25 -50.85
C TYR A 157 -3.82 32.23 -49.32
N TYR A 158 -4.96 32.63 -48.75
CA TYR A 158 -5.28 32.33 -47.36
C TYR A 158 -6.41 31.30 -47.30
N LYS A 159 -6.35 30.41 -46.30
CA LYS A 159 -7.30 29.33 -46.11
C LYS A 159 -7.63 29.16 -44.65
N PHE A 160 -8.92 29.21 -44.33
CA PHE A 160 -9.46 28.85 -43.04
C PHE A 160 -10.07 27.46 -43.14
N VAL A 161 -9.75 26.56 -42.21
CA VAL A 161 -10.28 25.20 -42.17
C VAL A 161 -10.86 24.92 -40.79
N LEU A 162 -12.17 24.76 -40.72
CA LEU A 162 -12.87 24.23 -39.56
C LEU A 162 -13.06 22.72 -39.73
N ARG A 163 -12.57 21.93 -38.77
CA ARG A 163 -12.76 20.48 -38.72
C ARG A 163 -13.44 20.08 -37.43
N GLN A 164 -14.49 19.28 -37.52
CA GLN A 164 -15.20 18.72 -36.38
C GLN A 164 -15.30 17.21 -36.53
N ASN A 165 -14.78 16.46 -35.56
CA ASN A 165 -15.04 15.02 -35.48
C ASN A 165 -16.50 14.81 -35.07
N LEU A 166 -17.29 14.17 -35.94
CA LEU A 166 -18.69 13.82 -35.64
C LEU A 166 -18.78 12.40 -35.06
N TYR A 167 -17.97 11.48 -35.58
CA TYR A 167 -17.94 10.10 -35.14
C TYR A 167 -16.58 9.46 -35.45
N SER A 168 -16.07 8.64 -34.54
CA SER A 168 -14.78 7.95 -34.72
C SER A 168 -14.81 6.52 -34.19
N GLY A 169 -15.88 5.76 -34.45
CA GLY A 169 -15.98 4.38 -33.95
C GLY A 169 -16.04 4.25 -32.43
N GLY A 170 -16.43 5.32 -31.72
CA GLY A 170 -16.30 5.41 -30.26
C GLY A 170 -14.86 5.56 -29.74
N SER A 171 -13.85 5.65 -30.62
CA SER A 171 -12.43 5.73 -30.25
C SER A 171 -12.13 6.90 -29.30
N THR A 172 -12.62 8.11 -29.63
CA THR A 172 -12.46 9.32 -28.80
C THR A 172 -13.12 9.15 -27.42
N SER A 173 -14.33 8.60 -27.35
CA SER A 173 -15.02 8.40 -26.07
C SER A 173 -14.32 7.41 -25.14
N TYR A 174 -13.82 6.31 -25.69
CA TYR A 174 -13.04 5.36 -24.91
C TYR A 174 -11.65 5.90 -24.57
N MET A 175 -11.04 6.73 -25.41
CA MET A 175 -9.77 7.39 -25.10
C MET A 175 -9.94 8.33 -23.90
N VAL A 176 -10.98 9.17 -23.90
CA VAL A 176 -11.32 10.04 -22.78
C VAL A 176 -11.53 9.25 -21.49
N LYS A 177 -12.29 8.14 -21.54
CA LYS A 177 -12.49 7.25 -20.38
C LYS A 177 -11.17 6.61 -19.91
N SER A 178 -10.28 6.25 -20.82
CA SER A 178 -8.94 5.74 -20.49
C SER A 178 -8.11 6.79 -19.76
N VAL A 179 -8.04 8.01 -20.30
CA VAL A 179 -7.29 9.12 -19.70
C VAL A 179 -7.89 9.53 -18.35
N ALA A 180 -9.22 9.53 -18.21
CA ALA A 180 -9.89 9.75 -16.93
C ALA A 180 -9.48 8.71 -15.88
N LYS A 181 -9.32 7.45 -16.28
CA LYS A 181 -8.80 6.40 -15.39
C LYS A 181 -7.31 6.59 -15.06
N LYS A 182 -6.49 7.06 -16.00
CA LYS A 182 -5.09 7.45 -15.71
C LYS A 182 -4.99 8.63 -14.75
N PHE A 183 -5.92 9.57 -14.79
CA PHE A 183 -6.00 10.65 -13.82
C PHE A 183 -6.29 10.12 -12.40
N GLU A 184 -7.21 9.17 -12.25
CA GLU A 184 -7.47 8.51 -10.96
C GLU A 184 -6.24 7.69 -10.48
N VAL A 185 -5.50 7.05 -11.40
CA VAL A 185 -4.20 6.41 -11.10
C VAL A 185 -3.22 7.44 -10.54
N ALA A 186 -3.06 8.59 -11.18
CA ALA A 186 -2.16 9.65 -10.72
C ALA A 186 -2.54 10.17 -9.31
N LYS A 187 -3.84 10.37 -9.04
CA LYS A 187 -4.32 10.72 -7.69
C LYS A 187 -3.95 9.67 -6.66
N ASN A 188 -4.12 8.39 -7.00
CA ASN A 188 -3.80 7.31 -6.08
C ASN A 188 -2.27 7.15 -5.88
N GLN A 189 -1.46 7.40 -6.91
CA GLN A 189 0.00 7.50 -6.77
C GLN A 189 0.41 8.63 -5.82
N TYR A 190 -0.27 9.78 -5.86
CA TYR A 190 -0.09 10.83 -4.86
C TYR A 190 -0.40 10.34 -3.44
N LYS A 191 -1.48 9.57 -3.25
CA LYS A 191 -1.79 8.97 -1.94
C LYS A 191 -0.75 7.96 -1.45
N ILE A 192 -0.16 7.16 -2.36
CA ILE A 192 0.96 6.25 -2.04
C ILE A 192 2.19 7.07 -1.63
N LYS A 193 2.46 8.15 -2.37
CA LYS A 193 3.58 9.04 -2.10
C LYS A 193 3.42 9.74 -0.75
N LEU A 194 2.21 10.17 -0.41
CA LEU A 194 1.85 10.73 0.89
C LEU A 194 2.19 9.76 2.02
N ASP A 195 1.68 8.51 1.98
CA ASP A 195 1.97 7.50 3.01
C ASP A 195 3.47 7.22 3.15
N SER A 196 4.18 7.20 2.02
CA SER A 196 5.64 7.03 2.01
C SER A 196 6.35 8.17 2.76
N GLU A 197 5.90 9.42 2.63
CA GLU A 197 6.47 10.56 3.36
C GLU A 197 6.06 10.53 4.84
N ILE A 198 4.81 10.18 5.17
CA ILE A 198 4.36 9.96 6.56
C ILE A 198 5.24 8.90 7.24
N LYS A 199 5.48 7.76 6.58
CA LYS A 199 6.33 6.70 7.11
C LYS A 199 7.76 7.15 7.36
N LYS A 200 8.33 7.99 6.47
CA LYS A 200 9.66 8.57 6.69
C LYS A 200 9.68 9.49 7.91
N ALA A 201 8.67 10.34 8.08
CA ALA A 201 8.55 11.20 9.25
C ALA A 201 8.47 10.39 10.54
N ILE A 202 7.62 9.36 10.59
CA ILE A 202 7.49 8.40 11.69
C ILE A 202 8.85 7.76 12.02
N LYS A 203 9.52 7.21 11.01
CA LYS A 203 10.82 6.56 11.20
C LYS A 203 11.84 7.54 11.76
N ALA A 204 11.95 8.74 11.17
CA ALA A 204 12.90 9.75 11.62
C ALA A 204 12.61 10.21 13.06
N TYR A 205 11.34 10.42 13.39
CA TYR A 205 10.88 10.78 14.72
C TYR A 205 11.29 9.72 15.76
N PHE A 206 10.95 8.45 15.52
CA PHE A 206 11.28 7.37 16.46
C PHE A 206 12.77 7.04 16.50
N ASP A 207 13.50 7.20 15.39
CA ASP A 207 14.96 7.08 15.38
C ASP A 207 15.59 8.05 16.41
N VAL A 208 15.09 9.29 16.51
CA VAL A 208 15.54 10.27 17.51
C VAL A 208 15.12 9.87 18.93
N VAL A 209 13.84 9.52 19.14
CA VAL A 209 13.31 9.12 20.46
C VAL A 209 14.13 7.97 21.07
N PHE A 210 14.31 6.90 20.31
CA PHE A 210 14.98 5.68 20.80
C PHE A 210 16.50 5.81 20.82
N ALA A 211 17.11 6.62 19.94
CA ALA A 211 18.54 6.93 20.05
C ALA A 211 18.83 7.77 21.29
N ASN A 212 18.00 8.77 21.61
CA ASN A 212 18.12 9.54 22.85
C ASN A 212 17.99 8.63 24.08
N ARG A 213 17.00 7.73 24.08
CA ARG A 213 16.82 6.76 25.17
C ARG A 213 18.02 5.81 25.31
N SER A 214 18.60 5.38 24.20
CA SER A 214 19.83 4.58 24.20
C SER A 214 21.01 5.34 24.82
N VAL A 215 21.14 6.64 24.54
CA VAL A 215 22.13 7.51 25.20
C VAL A 215 21.87 7.54 26.70
N MET A 216 20.64 7.80 27.15
CA MET A 216 20.29 7.86 28.58
C MET A 216 20.57 6.54 29.34
N VAL A 217 20.31 5.38 28.73
CA VAL A 217 20.66 4.06 29.31
C VAL A 217 22.18 3.94 29.49
N ASN A 218 22.94 4.21 28.44
CA ASN A 218 24.40 4.07 28.48
C ASN A 218 25.08 5.12 29.38
N GLU A 219 24.54 6.34 29.49
CA GLU A 219 25.02 7.35 30.44
C GLU A 219 24.78 6.94 31.89
N ARG A 220 23.61 6.36 32.21
CA ARG A 220 23.34 5.83 33.55
C ARG A 220 24.31 4.69 33.89
N ASN A 221 24.56 3.77 32.95
CA ASN A 221 25.54 2.70 33.14
C ASN A 221 26.96 3.25 33.34
N MET A 222 27.37 4.25 32.55
CA MET A 222 28.66 4.93 32.70
C MET A 222 28.82 5.58 34.09
N LYS A 223 27.78 6.29 34.57
CA LYS A 223 27.80 6.89 35.92
C LYS A 223 28.00 5.83 37.01
N LYS A 224 27.31 4.68 36.91
CA LYS A 224 27.49 3.56 37.85
C LYS A 224 28.89 2.97 37.81
N LEU A 225 29.42 2.70 36.61
CA LEU A 225 30.78 2.15 36.46
C LEU A 225 31.86 3.11 36.97
N ASN A 226 31.70 4.42 36.76
CA ASN A 226 32.63 5.40 37.33
C ASN A 226 32.57 5.44 38.86
N LYS A 227 31.38 5.27 39.46
CA LYS A 227 31.27 5.16 40.93
C LYS A 227 31.95 3.89 41.45
N ILE A 228 31.82 2.77 40.74
CA ILE A 228 32.53 1.53 41.08
C ILE A 228 34.05 1.74 40.95
N LEU A 229 34.51 2.37 39.88
CA LEU A 229 35.93 2.69 39.66
C LEU A 229 36.50 3.53 40.81
N GLU A 230 35.79 4.57 41.24
CA GLU A 230 36.18 5.43 42.36
C GLU A 230 36.37 4.62 43.64
N ILE A 231 35.41 3.76 43.99
CA ILE A 231 35.49 2.92 45.19
C ILE A 231 36.63 1.90 45.10
N VAL A 232 36.78 1.23 43.95
CA VAL A 232 37.85 0.24 43.74
C VAL A 232 39.23 0.90 43.78
N THR A 233 39.36 2.12 43.26
CA THR A 233 40.61 2.91 43.35
C THR A 233 40.95 3.20 44.81
N ILE A 234 40.00 3.69 45.60
CA ILE A 234 40.19 3.94 47.04
C ILE A 234 40.58 2.64 47.78
N LYS A 235 39.91 1.52 47.49
CA LYS A 235 40.25 0.22 48.09
C LYS A 235 41.66 -0.24 47.71
N TYR A 236 42.07 -0.07 46.45
CA TYR A 236 43.41 -0.42 45.97
C TYR A 236 44.50 0.43 46.63
N ASP A 237 44.30 1.74 46.71
CA ASP A 237 45.25 2.68 47.32
C ASP A 237 45.43 2.39 48.83
N ASN A 238 44.38 1.88 49.48
CA ASN A 238 44.41 1.44 50.87
C ASN A 238 44.89 -0.03 51.05
N GLY A 239 45.34 -0.70 49.98
CA GLY A 239 45.81 -2.09 50.01
C GLY A 239 44.72 -3.15 50.17
N ALA A 240 43.44 -2.77 50.07
CA ALA A 240 42.26 -3.63 50.26
C ALA A 240 41.63 -4.13 48.95
N ALA A 241 42.23 -3.87 47.78
CA ALA A 241 41.82 -4.43 46.49
C ALA A 241 43.05 -4.81 45.65
N SER A 242 42.88 -5.75 44.72
CA SER A 242 43.97 -6.21 43.85
C SER A 242 44.18 -5.29 42.64
N ILE A 243 45.38 -5.34 42.03
CA ILE A 243 45.63 -4.68 40.73
C ILE A 243 44.73 -5.25 39.61
N GLY A 244 44.34 -6.53 39.73
CA GLY A 244 43.39 -7.19 38.83
C GLY A 244 42.00 -6.54 38.88
N ASP A 245 41.51 -6.23 40.08
CA ASP A 245 40.22 -5.56 40.26
C ASP A 245 40.23 -4.16 39.64
N LEU A 246 41.27 -3.37 39.92
CA LEU A 246 41.43 -2.02 39.38
C LEU A 246 41.51 -2.02 37.84
N THR A 247 42.28 -2.94 37.26
CA THR A 247 42.42 -3.06 35.79
C THR A 247 41.13 -3.56 35.15
N SER A 248 40.41 -4.48 35.80
CA SER A 248 39.10 -5.00 35.34
C SER A 248 38.03 -3.90 35.27
N ILE A 249 37.89 -3.08 36.31
CA ILE A 249 36.93 -1.96 36.27
C ILE A 249 37.34 -0.90 35.24
N LYS A 250 38.63 -0.58 35.10
CA LYS A 250 39.13 0.33 34.04
C LYS A 250 38.78 -0.17 32.64
N ALA A 251 38.94 -1.47 32.38
CA ALA A 251 38.55 -2.08 31.11
C ALA A 251 37.03 -1.97 30.86
N ASN A 252 36.21 -2.21 31.88
CA ASN A 252 34.76 -2.08 31.78
C ASN A 252 34.32 -0.62 31.52
N VAL A 253 34.94 0.36 32.17
CA VAL A 253 34.70 1.79 31.93
C VAL A 253 35.09 2.17 30.50
N ALA A 254 36.26 1.73 30.01
CA ALA A 254 36.69 1.99 28.63
C ALA A 254 35.73 1.39 27.58
N ASN A 255 35.25 0.16 27.84
CA ASN A 255 34.24 -0.50 27.00
C ASN A 255 32.89 0.24 27.01
N ALA A 256 32.43 0.68 28.18
CA ALA A 256 31.21 1.47 28.31
C ALA A 256 31.34 2.84 27.63
N MET A 257 32.53 3.46 27.66
CA MET A 257 32.80 4.73 27.01
C MET A 257 32.70 4.59 25.49
N THR A 258 33.29 3.53 24.95
CA THR A 258 33.18 3.22 23.52
C THR A 258 31.71 3.04 23.10
N LYS A 259 30.91 2.32 23.89
CA LYS A 259 29.46 2.17 23.63
C LYS A 259 28.73 3.50 23.71
N LEU A 260 29.03 4.32 24.72
CA LEU A 260 28.43 5.64 24.92
C LEU A 260 28.71 6.57 23.72
N VAL A 261 29.97 6.61 23.25
CA VAL A 261 30.35 7.39 22.07
C VAL A 261 29.58 6.92 20.83
N LYS A 262 29.45 5.60 20.62
CA LYS A 262 28.67 5.04 19.50
C LYS A 262 27.20 5.45 19.55
N VAL A 263 26.53 5.35 20.70
CA VAL A 263 25.11 5.73 20.81
C VAL A 263 24.91 7.25 20.70
N LYS A 264 25.84 8.07 21.20
CA LYS A 264 25.83 9.52 20.98
C LYS A 264 25.97 9.87 19.51
N SER A 265 26.86 9.20 18.79
CA SER A 265 27.00 9.36 17.35
C SER A 265 25.70 9.02 16.61
N LYS A 266 25.06 7.89 16.95
CA LYS A 266 23.76 7.50 16.37
C LYS A 266 22.64 8.50 16.68
N PHE A 267 22.64 9.09 17.87
CA PHE A 267 21.68 10.12 18.23
C PHE A 267 21.87 11.39 17.39
N VAL A 268 23.11 11.84 17.18
CA VAL A 268 23.41 12.98 16.29
C VAL A 268 23.02 12.67 14.84
N GLU A 269 23.29 11.45 14.37
CA GLU A 269 22.85 11.00 13.04
C GLU A 269 21.33 11.01 12.91
N ALA A 270 20.61 10.50 13.91
CA ALA A 270 19.15 10.52 13.93
C ALA A 270 18.59 11.94 13.92
N LEU A 271 19.19 12.87 14.69
CA LEU A 271 18.79 14.28 14.70
C LEU A 271 18.98 14.92 13.32
N ARG A 272 20.11 14.69 12.66
CA ARG A 272 20.36 15.20 11.30
C ARG A 272 19.39 14.63 10.27
N TYR A 273 19.09 13.34 10.38
CA TYR A 273 18.10 12.71 9.51
C TYR A 273 16.69 13.26 9.76
N TYR A 274 16.33 13.48 11.01
CA TYR A 274 15.07 14.10 11.39
C TYR A 274 14.95 15.54 10.88
N GLU A 275 16.00 16.35 11.01
CA GLU A 275 16.08 17.69 10.43
C GLU A 275 15.92 17.66 8.89
N TYR A 276 16.56 16.71 8.22
CA TYR A 276 16.41 16.54 6.77
C TYR A 276 14.98 16.18 6.34
N ILE A 277 14.25 15.41 7.15
CA ILE A 277 12.89 14.94 6.81
C ILE A 277 11.80 15.94 7.23
N VAL A 278 11.91 16.54 8.42
CA VAL A 278 10.90 17.47 8.96
C VAL A 278 11.16 18.91 8.51
N GLY A 279 12.43 19.29 8.33
CA GLY A 279 12.84 20.62 7.89
C GLY A 279 13.51 21.44 8.98
N THR A 280 14.08 22.58 8.57
CA THR A 280 14.94 23.45 9.39
C THR A 280 14.21 24.10 10.56
N ARG A 281 12.89 24.28 10.47
CA ARG A 281 12.06 24.78 11.59
C ARG A 281 12.10 23.87 12.83
N PHE A 282 12.44 22.59 12.64
CA PHE A 282 12.49 21.58 13.70
C PHE A 282 13.93 21.24 14.15
N GLU A 283 14.95 21.97 13.71
CA GLU A 283 16.37 21.75 14.05
C GLU A 283 16.64 21.74 15.58
N LYS A 284 15.88 22.52 16.34
CA LYS A 284 15.96 22.61 17.82
C LYS A 284 14.79 21.91 18.52
N THR A 285 14.24 20.86 17.93
CA THR A 285 13.13 20.10 18.52
C THR A 285 13.53 18.67 18.88
N LEU A 286 12.92 18.14 19.94
CA LEU A 286 13.18 16.79 20.44
C LEU A 286 11.87 15.98 20.48
N PRO A 287 11.71 15.02 19.55
CA PRO A 287 10.74 13.94 19.66
C PRO A 287 10.76 13.26 21.04
N PHE A 288 9.59 13.00 21.62
CA PHE A 288 9.51 12.40 22.96
C PHE A 288 8.41 11.35 23.15
N GLU A 289 7.37 11.34 22.30
CA GLU A 289 6.27 10.38 22.41
C GLU A 289 6.76 8.97 22.08
N LYS A 290 6.38 8.00 22.91
CA LYS A 290 6.79 6.59 22.77
C LYS A 290 5.70 5.58 23.13
N ASN A 291 4.70 5.99 23.91
CA ASN A 291 3.67 5.09 24.43
C ASN A 291 2.42 5.22 23.54
N PHE A 292 2.21 4.23 22.68
CA PHE A 292 0.99 4.09 21.88
C PHE A 292 0.18 2.92 22.44
N ASP A 293 -1.15 3.08 22.53
CA ASP A 293 -2.04 1.96 22.86
C ASP A 293 -2.19 1.11 21.60
N ILE A 294 -1.25 0.16 21.42
CA ILE A 294 -1.16 -0.69 20.24
C ILE A 294 -2.09 -1.88 20.44
N LYS A 295 -3.21 -1.88 19.70
CA LYS A 295 -4.12 -3.02 19.58
C LYS A 295 -4.15 -3.45 18.12
N ILE A 296 -3.93 -4.75 17.90
CA ILE A 296 -3.77 -5.31 16.56
C ILE A 296 -4.87 -6.32 16.36
N ASP A 297 -5.62 -6.14 15.27
CA ASP A 297 -6.63 -7.10 14.85
C ASP A 297 -5.99 -8.42 14.43
N ASP A 298 -6.82 -9.46 14.34
CA ASP A 298 -6.41 -10.75 13.78
C ASP A 298 -5.92 -10.62 12.31
N PHE A 299 -4.98 -11.49 11.93
CA PHE A 299 -4.35 -11.46 10.61
C PHE A 299 -5.36 -11.48 9.47
N ASP A 300 -6.39 -12.34 9.54
CA ASP A 300 -7.36 -12.48 8.45
C ASP A 300 -8.21 -11.22 8.25
N LYS A 301 -8.52 -10.52 9.35
CA LYS A 301 -9.21 -9.23 9.31
C LYS A 301 -8.34 -8.15 8.66
N LEU A 302 -7.08 -8.06 9.07
CA LEU A 302 -6.11 -7.12 8.50
C LEU A 302 -5.87 -7.40 7.01
N TYR A 303 -5.76 -8.67 6.62
CA TYR A 303 -5.53 -9.07 5.24
C TYR A 303 -6.73 -8.72 4.35
N LYS A 304 -7.96 -8.97 4.80
CA LYS A 304 -9.16 -8.57 4.08
C LYS A 304 -9.23 -7.05 3.89
N ARG A 305 -8.94 -6.29 4.94
CA ARG A 305 -8.87 -4.82 4.88
C ARG A 305 -7.80 -4.36 3.89
N ALA A 306 -6.62 -4.96 3.91
CA ALA A 306 -5.55 -4.65 2.97
C ALA A 306 -5.95 -4.95 1.51
N LEU A 307 -6.67 -6.03 1.23
CA LEU A 307 -7.15 -6.31 -0.14
C LEU A 307 -8.10 -5.24 -0.69
N GLU A 308 -8.87 -4.59 0.19
CA GLU A 308 -9.85 -3.57 -0.18
C GLU A 308 -9.24 -2.16 -0.25
N ASN A 309 -8.37 -1.82 0.70
CA ASN A 309 -7.90 -0.45 0.91
C ASN A 309 -6.42 -0.21 0.55
N ASN A 310 -5.63 -1.26 0.28
CA ASN A 310 -4.22 -1.07 -0.04
C ASN A 310 -4.07 -0.24 -1.32
N LYS A 311 -3.41 0.91 -1.18
CA LYS A 311 -3.27 1.90 -2.24
C LYS A 311 -2.49 1.36 -3.45
N ASN A 312 -1.50 0.48 -3.25
CA ASN A 312 -0.80 -0.15 -4.38
C ASN A 312 -1.74 -1.05 -5.20
N LEU A 313 -2.61 -1.83 -4.56
CA LEU A 313 -3.59 -2.66 -5.26
C LEU A 313 -4.61 -1.82 -6.03
N ILE A 314 -5.14 -0.76 -5.41
CA ILE A 314 -6.03 0.21 -6.07
C ILE A 314 -5.37 0.78 -7.33
N ASN A 315 -4.06 1.08 -7.28
CA ASN A 315 -3.30 1.57 -8.42
C ASN A 315 -3.32 0.59 -9.60
N TYR A 316 -3.11 -0.70 -9.35
CA TYR A 316 -3.19 -1.75 -10.37
C TYR A 316 -4.61 -1.87 -10.94
N TYR A 317 -5.63 -1.86 -10.08
CA TYR A 317 -7.02 -1.96 -10.53
C TYR A 317 -7.40 -0.81 -11.47
N GLU A 318 -7.10 0.43 -11.12
CA GLU A 318 -7.41 1.59 -11.98
C GLU A 318 -6.57 1.61 -13.25
N THR A 319 -5.31 1.16 -13.21
CA THR A 319 -4.45 1.03 -14.39
C THR A 319 -5.01 -0.01 -15.38
N ILE A 320 -5.43 -1.18 -14.89
CA ILE A 320 -6.07 -2.21 -15.70
C ILE A 320 -7.36 -1.67 -16.34
N GLN A 321 -8.17 -0.90 -15.61
CA GLN A 321 -9.37 -0.27 -16.19
C GLN A 321 -9.03 0.76 -17.28
N SER A 322 -7.99 1.58 -17.07
CA SER A 322 -7.47 2.50 -18.08
C SER A 322 -7.08 1.76 -19.37
N GLU A 323 -6.29 0.68 -19.26
CA GLU A 323 -5.84 -0.08 -20.43
C GLU A 323 -7.00 -0.84 -21.11
N LYS A 324 -8.02 -1.28 -20.36
CA LYS A 324 -9.26 -1.81 -20.95
C LYS A 324 -10.01 -0.79 -21.80
N PHE A 325 -10.12 0.45 -21.35
CA PHE A 325 -10.72 1.52 -22.16
C PHE A 325 -9.85 1.88 -23.37
N LYS A 326 -8.53 1.91 -23.21
CA LYS A 326 -7.59 2.13 -24.32
C LYS A 326 -7.69 1.02 -25.37
N HIS A 327 -7.85 -0.24 -24.95
CA HIS A 327 -8.11 -1.36 -25.84
C HIS A 327 -9.39 -1.14 -26.67
N LYS A 328 -10.50 -0.70 -26.04
CA LYS A 328 -11.73 -0.35 -26.76
C LYS A 328 -11.53 0.84 -27.72
N SER A 329 -10.74 1.83 -27.31
CA SER A 329 -10.40 2.98 -28.17
C SER A 329 -9.63 2.56 -29.41
N ILE A 330 -8.65 1.65 -29.28
CA ILE A 330 -7.88 1.11 -30.40
C ILE A 330 -8.76 0.23 -31.29
N ARG A 331 -9.68 -0.56 -30.73
CA ARG A 331 -10.67 -1.31 -31.52
C ARG A 331 -11.59 -0.37 -32.31
N GLY A 332 -11.93 0.80 -31.78
CA GLY A 332 -12.69 1.81 -32.51
C GLY A 332 -11.99 2.35 -33.77
N LYS A 333 -10.68 2.11 -33.95
CA LYS A 333 -9.96 2.49 -35.18
C LYS A 333 -10.26 1.57 -36.38
N PHE A 334 -10.87 0.41 -36.15
CA PHE A 334 -11.36 -0.48 -37.20
C PHE A 334 -12.77 -0.10 -37.68
N GLU A 335 -13.36 0.94 -37.12
CA GLU A 335 -14.67 1.46 -37.50
C GLU A 335 -14.48 2.74 -38.35
N PRO A 336 -15.49 3.15 -39.15
CA PRO A 336 -15.40 4.37 -39.94
C PRO A 336 -15.33 5.62 -39.06
N LYS A 337 -14.53 6.58 -39.50
CA LYS A 337 -14.44 7.93 -38.97
C LYS A 337 -15.22 8.88 -39.85
N VAL A 338 -16.04 9.74 -39.27
CA VAL A 338 -16.85 10.76 -39.94
C VAL A 338 -16.45 12.11 -39.37
N ASP A 339 -15.87 12.95 -40.21
CA ASP A 339 -15.49 14.32 -39.87
C ASP A 339 -16.31 15.30 -40.73
N PHE A 340 -16.74 16.41 -40.14
CA PHE A 340 -17.22 17.57 -40.86
C PHE A 340 -16.06 18.53 -41.12
N GLU A 341 -15.89 18.96 -42.36
CA GLU A 341 -14.84 19.88 -42.78
C GLU A 341 -15.48 21.04 -43.55
N LEU A 342 -15.29 22.26 -43.04
CA LEU A 342 -15.67 23.50 -43.71
C LEU A 342 -14.40 24.27 -43.99
N SER A 343 -14.12 24.55 -45.26
CA SER A 343 -12.96 25.33 -45.67
C SER A 343 -13.39 26.57 -46.46
N TYR A 344 -12.76 27.69 -46.14
CA TYR A 344 -12.86 28.92 -46.91
C TYR A 344 -11.45 29.27 -47.38
N LYS A 345 -11.24 29.31 -48.70
CA LYS A 345 -9.97 29.67 -49.31
C LYS A 345 -10.20 30.90 -50.18
N GLU A 346 -9.31 31.87 -50.07
CA GLU A 346 -9.23 32.97 -51.03
C GLU A 346 -7.88 32.91 -51.71
N SER A 347 -7.92 32.77 -53.02
CA SER A 347 -6.73 32.80 -53.87
C SER A 347 -6.56 34.20 -54.45
N MET A 348 -5.39 34.80 -54.23
CA MET A 348 -5.02 36.13 -54.73
C MET A 348 -4.34 36.04 -56.10
N GLN A 349 -3.54 34.99 -56.31
CA GLN A 349 -2.86 34.70 -57.58
C GLN A 349 -2.74 33.17 -57.74
N GLY A 350 -2.82 32.69 -58.98
CA GLY A 350 -2.75 31.27 -59.33
C GLY A 350 -2.81 31.04 -60.84
N GLU A 351 -2.69 29.79 -61.27
CA GLU A 351 -2.56 29.40 -62.69
C GLU A 351 -3.83 29.59 -63.53
N ASP A 352 -4.99 29.26 -62.97
CA ASP A 352 -6.30 29.28 -63.65
C ASP A 352 -7.26 30.36 -63.12
N ILE A 353 -6.72 31.37 -62.42
CA ILE A 353 -7.56 32.43 -61.84
C ILE A 353 -7.74 33.55 -62.86
N GLU A 354 -8.93 33.63 -63.47
CA GLU A 354 -9.27 34.68 -64.44
C GLU A 354 -9.56 36.05 -63.77
N GLU A 355 -9.95 36.06 -62.49
CA GLU A 355 -10.22 37.26 -61.68
C GLU A 355 -9.07 37.56 -60.69
N GLU A 356 -8.86 38.82 -60.27
CA GLU A 356 -7.81 39.18 -59.28
C GLU A 356 -8.00 38.51 -57.90
N HIS A 357 -9.20 37.97 -57.62
CA HIS A 357 -9.54 37.29 -56.37
C HIS A 357 -10.55 36.15 -56.61
N GLU A 358 -10.21 34.92 -56.21
CA GLU A 358 -11.13 33.78 -56.26
C GLU A 358 -11.48 33.28 -54.86
N GLN A 359 -12.77 33.12 -54.58
CA GLN A 359 -13.30 32.73 -53.28
C GLN A 359 -13.91 31.32 -53.33
N ASP A 360 -13.30 30.37 -52.62
CA ASP A 360 -13.78 29.00 -52.50
C ASP A 360 -14.35 28.74 -51.11
N VAL A 361 -15.64 28.38 -51.03
CA VAL A 361 -16.25 27.85 -49.80
C VAL A 361 -16.64 26.39 -50.03
N ASN A 362 -16.02 25.50 -49.27
CA ASN A 362 -16.15 24.06 -49.43
C ASN A 362 -16.58 23.41 -48.11
N GLY A 363 -17.82 22.93 -48.04
CA GLY A 363 -18.33 22.10 -46.94
C GLY A 363 -18.38 20.63 -47.35
N LYS A 364 -17.72 19.75 -46.58
CA LYS A 364 -17.60 18.31 -46.90
C LYS A 364 -17.83 17.48 -45.63
N ILE A 365 -18.56 16.37 -45.78
CA ILE A 365 -18.58 15.30 -44.77
C ILE A 365 -17.58 14.24 -45.25
N ARG A 366 -16.49 14.07 -44.51
CA ARG A 366 -15.40 13.16 -44.85
C ARG A 366 -15.57 11.87 -44.08
N VAL A 367 -15.88 10.78 -44.78
CA VAL A 367 -15.87 9.43 -44.21
C VAL A 367 -14.52 8.77 -44.53
N THR A 368 -13.76 8.45 -43.50
CA THR A 368 -12.46 7.75 -43.61
C THR A 368 -12.58 6.37 -43.00
N TYR A 369 -12.31 5.33 -43.79
CA TYR A 369 -12.31 3.94 -43.34
C TYR A 369 -11.02 3.25 -43.75
N ASN A 370 -10.30 2.72 -42.76
CA ASN A 370 -9.03 2.05 -42.98
C ASN A 370 -9.27 0.57 -43.33
N LEU A 371 -9.15 0.23 -44.62
CA LEU A 371 -9.34 -1.13 -45.11
C LEU A 371 -8.16 -2.05 -44.77
N PHE A 372 -6.93 -1.54 -44.88
CA PHE A 372 -5.72 -2.31 -44.63
C PHE A 372 -4.55 -1.40 -44.29
N ASN A 373 -3.86 -1.69 -43.19
CA ASN A 373 -2.71 -0.92 -42.70
C ASN A 373 -1.51 -1.84 -42.38
N GLY A 374 -1.27 -2.84 -43.24
CA GLY A 374 -0.15 -3.77 -43.09
C GLY A 374 -0.15 -4.58 -41.79
N GLY A 375 -1.33 -4.91 -41.25
CA GLY A 375 -1.48 -5.64 -39.98
C GLY A 375 -1.15 -4.84 -38.70
N ARG A 376 -0.73 -3.57 -38.82
CA ARG A 376 -0.29 -2.74 -37.68
C ARG A 376 -1.36 -2.57 -36.61
N ASP A 377 -2.60 -2.32 -37.02
CA ASP A 377 -3.71 -2.11 -36.09
C ASP A 377 -4.07 -3.40 -35.33
N LYS A 378 -4.01 -4.56 -35.99
CA LYS A 378 -4.19 -5.87 -35.35
C LYS A 378 -3.12 -6.11 -34.29
N ASN A 379 -1.85 -5.88 -34.64
CA ASN A 379 -0.74 -6.01 -33.71
C ASN A 379 -0.86 -5.05 -32.52
N LYS A 380 -1.39 -3.83 -32.74
CA LYS A 380 -1.66 -2.88 -31.65
C LYS A 380 -2.71 -3.39 -30.67
N VAL A 381 -3.77 -4.03 -31.14
CA VAL A 381 -4.77 -4.68 -30.26
C VAL A 381 -4.13 -5.80 -29.45
N LEU A 382 -3.34 -6.67 -30.10
CA LEU A 382 -2.64 -7.78 -29.44
C LEU A 382 -1.63 -7.28 -28.39
N GLU A 383 -0.93 -6.18 -28.68
CA GLU A 383 -0.01 -5.52 -27.74
C GLU A 383 -0.74 -5.08 -26.45
N ILE A 384 -1.88 -4.40 -26.57
CA ILE A 384 -2.65 -3.96 -25.38
C ILE A 384 -3.22 -5.16 -24.62
N ASN A 385 -3.68 -6.21 -25.31
CA ASN A 385 -4.14 -7.43 -24.65
C ASN A 385 -3.01 -8.07 -23.82
N SER A 386 -1.79 -8.09 -24.37
CA SER A 386 -0.61 -8.55 -23.66
C SER A 386 -0.30 -7.68 -22.43
N GLN A 387 -0.37 -6.35 -22.57
CA GLN A 387 -0.19 -5.40 -21.47
C GLN A 387 -1.21 -5.62 -20.34
N ILE A 388 -2.48 -5.87 -20.68
CA ILE A 388 -3.52 -6.18 -19.67
C ILE A 388 -3.21 -7.49 -18.94
N ARG A 389 -2.73 -8.53 -19.65
CA ARG A 389 -2.32 -9.80 -19.02
C ARG A 389 -1.13 -9.61 -18.09
N ASP A 390 -0.08 -8.90 -18.52
CA ASP A 390 1.07 -8.56 -17.66
C ASP A 390 0.61 -7.85 -16.38
N LEU A 391 -0.25 -6.84 -16.50
CA LEU A 391 -0.79 -6.12 -15.34
C LEU A 391 -1.59 -7.04 -14.39
N ASN A 392 -2.35 -8.00 -14.91
CA ASN A 392 -3.07 -8.97 -14.07
C ASN A 392 -2.10 -9.90 -13.32
N TYR A 393 -1.03 -10.39 -13.96
CA TYR A 393 -0.03 -11.20 -13.28
C TYR A 393 0.73 -10.42 -12.20
N ARG A 394 1.09 -9.16 -12.49
CA ARG A 394 1.70 -8.26 -11.51
C ARG A 394 0.77 -7.98 -10.33
N LEU A 395 -0.52 -7.80 -10.58
CA LEU A 395 -1.52 -7.64 -9.51
C LEU A 395 -1.58 -8.86 -8.60
N GLU A 396 -1.63 -10.07 -9.17
CA GLU A 396 -1.65 -11.31 -8.37
C GLU A 396 -0.36 -11.49 -7.57
N GLU A 397 0.79 -11.14 -8.15
CA GLU A 397 2.06 -11.15 -7.44
C GLU A 397 2.10 -10.13 -6.30
N GLU A 398 1.60 -8.90 -6.53
CA GLU A 398 1.53 -7.88 -5.48
C GLU A 398 0.56 -8.26 -4.36
N LYS A 399 -0.53 -8.99 -4.64
CA LYS A 399 -1.37 -9.58 -3.58
C LYS A 399 -0.60 -10.60 -2.73
N LYS A 400 0.16 -11.50 -3.36
CA LYS A 400 0.99 -12.49 -2.65
C LYS A 400 2.06 -11.81 -1.80
N LYS A 401 2.76 -10.84 -2.37
CA LYS A 401 3.78 -10.04 -1.69
C LYS A 401 3.20 -9.22 -0.54
N MET A 402 2.03 -8.61 -0.73
CA MET A 402 1.30 -7.91 0.34
C MET A 402 0.93 -8.88 1.47
N LYS A 403 0.39 -10.07 1.15
CA LYS A 403 0.08 -11.11 2.15
C LYS A 403 1.32 -11.53 2.93
N TRP A 404 2.44 -11.77 2.23
CA TRP A 404 3.71 -12.16 2.84
C TRP A 404 4.26 -11.04 3.75
N ASN A 405 4.28 -9.80 3.28
CA ASN A 405 4.71 -8.65 4.06
C ASN A 405 3.83 -8.43 5.28
N LEU A 406 2.50 -8.51 5.15
CA LEU A 406 1.58 -8.38 6.26
C LEU A 406 1.81 -9.49 7.29
N SER A 407 1.97 -10.73 6.83
CA SER A 407 2.22 -11.88 7.72
C SER A 407 3.54 -11.72 8.45
N LYS A 408 4.60 -11.29 7.76
CA LYS A 408 5.90 -11.00 8.38
C LYS A 408 5.80 -9.95 9.48
N VAL A 409 5.15 -8.82 9.20
CA VAL A 409 5.02 -7.72 10.17
C VAL A 409 4.08 -8.10 11.32
N HIS A 410 2.98 -8.82 11.03
CA HIS A 410 2.05 -9.32 12.05
C HIS A 410 2.72 -10.32 13.01
N THR A 411 3.47 -11.29 12.49
CA THR A 411 4.26 -12.21 13.33
C THR A 411 5.36 -11.47 14.10
N SER A 412 5.99 -10.47 13.47
CA SER A 412 7.04 -9.66 14.10
C SER A 412 6.48 -8.92 15.31
N ILE A 413 5.35 -8.21 15.16
CA ILE A 413 4.80 -7.40 16.25
C ILE A 413 4.28 -8.24 17.42
N THR A 414 3.71 -9.42 17.17
CA THR A 414 3.31 -10.33 18.25
C THR A 414 4.55 -10.85 18.99
N THR A 415 5.57 -11.29 18.25
CA THR A 415 6.82 -11.81 18.83
C THR A 415 7.57 -10.74 19.61
N VAL A 416 7.68 -9.53 19.07
CA VAL A 416 8.31 -8.38 19.72
C VAL A 416 7.54 -7.97 20.98
N SER A 417 6.21 -8.05 20.96
CA SER A 417 5.39 -7.76 22.15
C SER A 417 5.66 -8.75 23.30
N ASP A 418 5.76 -10.05 22.99
CA ASP A 418 6.05 -11.09 23.99
C ASP A 418 7.50 -11.01 24.50
N ALA A 419 8.44 -10.75 23.60
CA ALA A 419 9.84 -10.51 23.94
C ALA A 419 9.98 -9.29 24.84
N LEU A 420 9.32 -8.17 24.49
CA LEU A 420 9.32 -6.94 25.29
C LEU A 420 8.82 -7.20 26.72
N LYS A 421 7.73 -7.97 26.88
CA LYS A 421 7.20 -8.34 28.20
C LYS A 421 8.25 -9.09 29.03
N SER A 422 8.85 -10.13 28.45
CA SER A 422 9.87 -10.96 29.11
C SER A 422 11.13 -10.16 29.47
N THR A 423 11.61 -9.29 28.58
CA THR A 423 12.79 -8.46 28.82
C THR A 423 12.52 -7.37 29.87
N ILE A 424 11.28 -6.86 29.97
CA ILE A 424 10.91 -5.94 31.07
C ILE A 424 11.02 -6.66 32.42
N GLU A 425 10.55 -7.90 32.52
CA GLU A 425 10.70 -8.73 33.72
C GLU A 425 12.19 -8.99 34.04
N GLU A 426 13.01 -9.28 33.03
CA GLU A 426 14.47 -9.41 33.17
C GLU A 426 15.12 -8.13 33.72
N VAL A 427 14.73 -6.95 33.22
CA VAL A 427 15.24 -5.66 33.70
C VAL A 427 14.88 -5.44 35.18
N VAL A 428 13.66 -5.78 35.59
CA VAL A 428 13.22 -5.65 36.98
C VAL A 428 14.04 -6.58 37.89
N ALA A 429 14.18 -7.85 37.52
CA ALA A 429 14.97 -8.83 38.28
C ALA A 429 16.46 -8.45 38.32
N SER A 430 17.06 -8.10 37.18
CA SER A 430 18.46 -7.68 37.07
C SER A 430 18.75 -6.42 37.88
N ARG A 431 17.80 -5.47 37.94
CA ARG A 431 17.97 -4.26 38.74
C ARG A 431 18.02 -4.59 40.23
N LYS A 432 17.16 -5.49 40.71
CA LYS A 432 17.15 -5.97 42.10
C LYS A 432 18.43 -6.74 42.44
N MET A 433 18.86 -7.64 41.55
CA MET A 433 20.12 -8.38 41.68
C MET A 433 21.32 -7.43 41.80
N VAL A 434 21.42 -6.45 40.91
CA VAL A 434 22.54 -5.48 40.92
C VAL A 434 22.51 -4.60 42.16
N SER A 435 21.33 -4.19 42.66
CA SER A 435 21.28 -3.45 43.94
C SER A 435 21.78 -4.28 45.11
N SER A 436 21.39 -5.56 45.18
CA SER A 436 21.88 -6.46 46.24
C SER A 436 23.38 -6.73 46.14
N TYR A 437 23.90 -6.99 44.93
CA TYR A 437 25.34 -7.14 44.72
C TYR A 437 26.12 -5.87 45.04
N TRP A 438 25.55 -4.70 44.79
CA TRP A 438 26.17 -3.43 45.15
C TRP A 438 26.28 -3.24 46.66
N GLU A 439 25.25 -3.63 47.41
CA GLU A 439 25.27 -3.58 48.88
C GLU A 439 26.27 -4.58 49.46
N ALA A 440 26.24 -5.84 49.01
CA ALA A 440 27.19 -6.87 49.44
C ALA A 440 28.66 -6.50 49.07
N PHE A 441 28.90 -5.92 47.90
CA PHE A 441 30.22 -5.45 47.50
C PHE A 441 30.75 -4.32 48.39
N LYS A 442 29.87 -3.44 48.89
CA LYS A 442 30.26 -2.41 49.87
C LYS A 442 30.70 -3.04 51.19
N LEU A 443 30.00 -4.09 51.63
CA LEU A 443 30.31 -4.84 52.85
C LEU A 443 31.52 -5.78 52.70
N GLY A 444 31.99 -5.99 51.46
CA GLY A 444 33.10 -6.92 51.16
C GLY A 444 32.68 -8.38 51.09
N GLU A 445 31.37 -8.66 51.10
CA GLU A 445 30.80 -10.01 51.05
C GLU A 445 30.66 -10.57 49.61
N GLN A 446 30.84 -9.71 48.60
CA GLN A 446 30.65 -10.07 47.19
C GLN A 446 31.80 -9.54 46.32
N ASP A 447 32.21 -10.34 45.34
CA ASP A 447 33.29 -9.99 44.41
C ASP A 447 32.92 -8.88 43.42
N LEU A 448 33.91 -8.05 43.07
CA LEU A 448 33.77 -7.02 42.03
C LEU A 448 33.32 -7.62 40.69
N GLN A 449 33.82 -8.80 40.34
CA GLN A 449 33.46 -9.47 39.10
C GLN A 449 31.96 -9.79 39.01
N ALA A 450 31.34 -10.24 40.11
CA ALA A 450 29.92 -10.53 40.15
C ALA A 450 29.08 -9.25 39.97
N LEU A 451 29.47 -8.16 40.63
CA LEU A 451 28.83 -6.85 40.46
C LEU A 451 28.97 -6.32 39.01
N LEU A 452 30.17 -6.42 38.42
CA LEU A 452 30.43 -5.98 37.05
C LEU A 452 29.62 -6.81 36.03
N GLN A 453 29.55 -8.11 36.22
CA GLN A 453 28.78 -9.01 35.37
C GLN A 453 27.27 -8.71 35.48
N GLY A 454 26.76 -8.52 36.70
CA GLY A 454 25.36 -8.11 36.91
C GLY A 454 25.06 -6.77 36.25
N GLN A 455 25.95 -5.78 36.37
CA GLN A 455 25.77 -4.46 35.75
C GLN A 455 25.82 -4.54 34.21
N LYS A 456 26.66 -5.41 33.63
CA LYS A 456 26.69 -5.69 32.20
C LYS A 456 25.38 -6.32 31.72
N GLN A 457 24.84 -7.29 32.44
CA GLN A 457 23.54 -7.93 32.14
C GLN A 457 22.40 -6.90 32.20
N LEU A 458 22.31 -6.13 33.29
CA LEU A 458 21.29 -5.08 33.42
C LEU A 458 21.35 -4.07 32.27
N ASN A 459 22.55 -3.61 31.88
CA ASN A 459 22.68 -2.67 30.77
C ASN A 459 22.32 -3.30 29.41
N ALA A 460 22.60 -4.59 29.21
CA ALA A 460 22.19 -5.31 28.01
C ALA A 460 20.66 -5.40 27.92
N ALA A 461 20.00 -5.86 28.99
CA ALA A 461 18.54 -5.95 29.08
C ALA A 461 17.87 -4.56 28.91
N GLU A 462 18.39 -3.50 29.56
CA GLU A 462 17.86 -2.14 29.39
C GLU A 462 18.02 -1.62 27.94
N THR A 463 19.09 -1.99 27.24
CA THR A 463 19.29 -1.62 25.83
C THR A 463 18.33 -2.41 24.92
N GLU A 464 18.06 -3.66 25.25
CA GLU A 464 17.18 -4.54 24.50
C GLU A 464 15.70 -4.12 24.62
N VAL A 465 15.25 -3.67 25.80
CA VAL A 465 13.93 -3.03 25.95
C VAL A 465 13.76 -1.86 24.98
N VAL A 466 14.77 -0.98 24.87
CA VAL A 466 14.71 0.19 23.97
C VAL A 466 14.60 -0.25 22.50
N LYS A 467 15.25 -1.37 22.14
CA LYS A 467 15.17 -1.95 20.80
C LYS A 467 13.78 -2.52 20.54
N PHE A 468 13.24 -3.34 21.43
CA PHE A 468 11.92 -3.94 21.24
C PHE A 468 10.79 -2.91 21.22
N GLU A 469 10.84 -1.87 22.06
CA GLU A 469 9.87 -0.77 21.97
C GLU A 469 9.93 -0.06 20.61
N LYS A 470 11.14 0.14 20.05
CA LYS A 470 11.31 0.72 18.72
C LYS A 470 10.70 -0.18 17.63
N ASP A 471 11.01 -1.46 17.67
CA ASP A 471 10.55 -2.42 16.67
C ASP A 471 9.02 -2.56 16.72
N GLN A 472 8.43 -2.63 17.93
CA GLN A 472 6.98 -2.71 18.13
C GLN A 472 6.23 -1.52 17.51
N VAL A 473 6.74 -0.30 17.72
CA VAL A 473 6.11 0.91 17.17
C VAL A 473 6.26 0.97 15.64
N ASN A 474 7.42 0.60 15.11
CA ASN A 474 7.65 0.57 13.65
C ASN A 474 6.78 -0.48 12.94
N ASP A 475 6.62 -1.65 13.55
CA ASP A 475 5.77 -2.71 13.00
C ASP A 475 4.30 -2.28 13.02
N PHE A 476 3.85 -1.59 14.07
CA PHE A 476 2.48 -1.07 14.16
C PHE A 476 2.15 -0.12 13.00
N PHE A 477 3.00 0.88 12.76
CA PHE A 477 2.80 1.81 11.64
C PHE A 477 2.98 1.14 10.28
N SER A 478 3.80 0.09 10.18
CA SER A 478 3.94 -0.69 8.95
C SER A 478 2.66 -1.50 8.64
N ILE A 479 1.95 -2.00 9.65
CA ILE A 479 0.63 -2.62 9.46
C ILE A 479 -0.37 -1.59 8.93
N LEU A 480 -0.40 -0.38 9.50
CA LEU A 480 -1.28 0.71 9.04
C LEU A 480 -0.99 1.10 7.58
N GLU A 481 0.28 1.11 7.17
CA GLU A 481 0.65 1.36 5.76
C GLU A 481 0.13 0.25 4.83
N ILE A 482 0.36 -1.01 5.20
CA ILE A 482 -0.03 -2.17 4.37
C ILE A 482 -1.57 -2.27 4.26
N THR A 483 -2.28 -1.95 5.34
CA THR A 483 -3.75 -1.94 5.36
C THR A 483 -4.36 -0.73 4.65
N GLY A 484 -3.58 0.33 4.41
CA GLY A 484 -4.04 1.57 3.78
C GLY A 484 -4.61 2.60 4.77
N ASP A 485 -4.48 2.35 6.06
CA ASP A 485 -5.04 3.16 7.16
C ASP A 485 -4.06 4.23 7.68
N LEU A 486 -2.80 4.26 7.18
CA LEU A 486 -1.76 5.15 7.70
C LEU A 486 -2.10 6.65 7.58
N SER A 487 -2.48 7.13 6.40
CA SER A 487 -2.89 8.55 6.25
C SER A 487 -4.14 8.88 7.06
N ALA A 488 -5.07 7.92 7.16
CA ALA A 488 -6.30 8.08 7.93
C ALA A 488 -6.01 8.17 9.44
N PHE A 489 -4.98 7.50 9.95
CA PHE A 489 -4.58 7.60 11.35
C PHE A 489 -4.18 9.02 11.79
N PHE A 490 -3.59 9.80 10.87
CA PHE A 490 -3.21 11.19 11.13
C PHE A 490 -4.28 12.19 10.68
N ASP A 491 -5.47 11.72 10.28
CA ASP A 491 -6.55 12.51 9.70
C ASP A 491 -6.10 13.47 8.58
N VAL A 492 -5.08 13.04 7.83
CA VAL A 492 -4.61 13.75 6.66
C VAL A 492 -5.54 13.36 5.51
N ASP A 493 -6.44 14.27 5.13
CA ASP A 493 -7.30 14.10 3.96
C ASP A 493 -6.47 14.31 2.67
N PRO A 494 -6.19 13.26 1.88
CA PRO A 494 -5.42 13.38 0.65
C PRO A 494 -6.22 14.00 -0.51
N GLU A 495 -7.52 14.20 -0.37
CA GLU A 495 -8.40 14.71 -1.43
C GLU A 495 -8.74 16.20 -1.27
N ASN A 496 -8.37 16.83 -0.15
CA ASN A 496 -8.64 18.25 0.07
C ASN A 496 -7.72 19.13 -0.82
N PRO A 497 -8.28 19.94 -1.75
CA PRO A 497 -7.50 20.79 -2.65
C PRO A 497 -6.75 21.93 -1.94
N LYS A 498 -7.13 22.26 -0.69
CA LYS A 498 -6.39 23.18 0.19
C LYS A 498 -5.71 22.35 1.28
N PHE A 499 -4.39 22.48 1.35
CA PHE A 499 -3.56 21.82 2.36
C PHE A 499 -4.15 21.95 3.77
N ILE A 500 -4.06 20.83 4.50
CA ILE A 500 -4.15 20.61 5.94
C ILE A 500 -4.26 21.92 6.75
N ASP A 501 -5.41 22.13 7.39
CA ASP A 501 -5.62 23.19 8.38
C ASP A 501 -4.94 22.78 9.70
N PHE A 502 -3.74 23.33 9.95
CA PHE A 502 -2.89 23.03 11.10
C PHE A 502 -3.47 23.49 12.46
N SER A 503 -4.65 24.13 12.48
CA SER A 503 -5.24 24.71 13.70
C SER A 503 -6.16 23.76 14.50
N LYS A 504 -6.34 22.50 14.05
CA LYS A 504 -7.35 21.56 14.59
C LYS A 504 -6.79 20.26 15.18
N SER A 505 -5.53 20.26 15.65
CA SER A 505 -4.84 19.07 16.15
C SER A 505 -5.28 18.63 17.55
N ASP A 506 -6.53 18.14 17.69
CA ASP A 506 -7.00 17.45 18.88
C ASP A 506 -7.59 16.07 18.51
N TYR A 507 -6.90 14.98 18.88
CA TYR A 507 -7.45 13.62 18.76
C TYR A 507 -7.64 12.94 20.11
N LYS A 508 -8.90 12.55 20.34
CA LYS A 508 -9.32 11.51 21.30
C LYS A 508 -9.06 10.12 20.69
N LYS A 509 -8.57 9.22 21.56
CA LYS A 509 -8.40 7.77 21.29
C LYS A 509 -9.73 7.11 20.93
N THR A 510 -9.86 6.59 19.71
CA THR A 510 -10.45 5.28 19.33
C THR A 510 -10.54 5.15 17.81
N VAL A 511 -10.06 4.04 17.26
CA VAL A 511 -10.14 3.70 15.83
C VAL A 511 -11.44 2.93 15.57
N ILE A 512 -12.36 3.51 14.79
CA ILE A 512 -13.48 2.79 14.15
C ILE A 512 -13.53 3.21 12.67
N ALA A 513 -13.65 2.20 11.81
CA ALA A 513 -13.61 2.27 10.35
C ALA A 513 -14.64 3.23 9.72
N LYS A 514 -14.22 3.92 8.65
CA LYS A 514 -15.10 4.69 7.75
C LYS A 514 -15.05 4.09 6.34
N ASP A 515 -16.20 3.61 5.88
CA ASP A 515 -16.48 3.24 4.49
C ASP A 515 -17.11 4.42 3.72
N GLY A 516 -16.44 4.82 2.63
CA GLY A 516 -16.95 5.21 1.31
C GLY A 516 -18.07 6.23 1.10
N GLN A 517 -17.74 7.35 0.43
CA GLN A 517 -18.58 7.97 -0.61
C GLN A 517 -17.91 7.82 -1.98
N LYS A 518 -18.69 7.55 -3.03
CA LYS A 518 -18.47 8.17 -4.35
C LYS A 518 -19.81 8.51 -5.00
N ILE A 519 -19.80 9.70 -5.58
CA ILE A 519 -20.87 10.36 -6.32
C ILE A 519 -21.12 9.60 -7.63
N SER A 520 -22.39 9.53 -7.97
CA SER A 520 -23.04 8.85 -9.09
C SER A 520 -22.84 9.53 -10.44
N LEU A 521 -22.95 8.76 -11.53
CA LEU A 521 -23.61 9.18 -12.78
C LEU A 521 -24.00 7.93 -13.60
N ASN A 522 -25.30 7.76 -13.77
CA ASN A 522 -26.00 6.71 -14.52
C ASN A 522 -25.86 6.89 -16.03
N LEU A 523 -25.99 5.79 -16.79
CA LEU A 523 -26.95 5.61 -17.90
C LEU A 523 -26.77 4.23 -18.56
N GLU A 524 -27.82 3.40 -18.51
CA GLU A 524 -27.97 2.11 -19.20
C GLU A 524 -28.77 2.24 -20.51
N LYS A 525 -28.57 1.24 -21.39
CA LYS A 525 -29.47 0.63 -22.42
C LYS A 525 -28.80 0.57 -23.80
N LYS A 526 -29.07 -0.37 -24.72
CA LYS A 526 -29.60 -1.75 -24.77
C LYS A 526 -29.22 -2.29 -26.19
N GLU A 527 -29.38 -3.60 -26.39
CA GLU A 527 -28.93 -4.45 -27.52
C GLU A 527 -29.54 -4.15 -28.92
N ASP A 528 -28.90 -4.64 -30.00
CA ASP A 528 -29.52 -5.58 -30.97
C ASP A 528 -28.56 -6.07 -32.10
N LYS A 529 -28.73 -7.34 -32.52
CA LYS A 529 -28.16 -8.06 -33.70
C LYS A 529 -29.24 -8.09 -34.84
N PRO A 530 -29.19 -8.86 -35.97
CA PRO A 530 -28.12 -9.54 -36.77
C PRO A 530 -28.26 -9.37 -38.33
N LYS A 531 -27.33 -9.90 -39.15
CA LYS A 531 -27.54 -10.96 -40.21
C LYS A 531 -26.51 -10.94 -41.36
N LYS A 532 -26.30 -12.15 -41.93
CA LYS A 532 -25.27 -12.66 -42.86
C LYS A 532 -25.71 -12.62 -44.33
N GLU A 533 -24.76 -12.71 -45.27
CA GLU A 533 -24.93 -13.48 -46.52
C GLU A 533 -23.59 -13.97 -47.13
N LYS A 534 -23.65 -15.07 -47.89
CA LYS A 534 -22.57 -15.98 -48.36
C LYS A 534 -22.26 -15.77 -49.86
N ILE A 535 -21.12 -16.30 -50.38
CA ILE A 535 -21.01 -17.33 -51.45
C ILE A 535 -19.56 -17.52 -52.00
N LYS A 536 -19.06 -18.78 -51.91
CA LYS A 536 -18.23 -19.68 -52.78
C LYS A 536 -16.98 -19.15 -53.53
N GLU A 537 -15.76 -19.69 -53.30
CA GLU A 537 -15.12 -21.00 -53.62
C GLU A 537 -14.42 -21.05 -55.00
N GLU A 538 -13.08 -21.25 -55.00
CA GLU A 538 -12.35 -22.15 -55.90
C GLU A 538 -10.85 -22.29 -55.47
N LYS A 539 -10.29 -23.50 -55.67
CA LYS A 539 -8.94 -24.02 -55.36
C LYS A 539 -8.46 -24.77 -56.63
N PRO A 540 -7.23 -25.32 -56.76
CA PRO A 540 -5.92 -25.07 -56.11
C PRO A 540 -4.72 -25.15 -57.10
N LYS A 541 -3.47 -25.04 -56.62
CA LYS A 541 -2.36 -26.01 -56.88
C LYS A 541 -1.11 -25.69 -56.05
N GLU A 542 -0.34 -26.73 -55.76
CA GLU A 542 0.57 -26.93 -54.61
C GLU A 542 1.98 -27.31 -55.09
N ILE A 543 3.04 -26.92 -54.34
CA ILE A 543 4.42 -27.42 -54.46
C ILE A 543 5.07 -27.45 -53.05
N ASP A 544 5.75 -28.55 -52.73
CA ASP A 544 6.34 -28.93 -51.43
C ASP A 544 7.46 -28.02 -50.88
N ILE A 545 7.53 -27.91 -49.52
CA ILE A 545 8.46 -27.09 -48.73
C ILE A 545 9.03 -27.92 -47.54
N PRO A 546 10.31 -27.74 -47.14
CA PRO A 546 11.05 -28.53 -46.14
C PRO A 546 10.50 -28.48 -44.68
N GLU A 547 10.91 -29.48 -43.88
CA GLU A 547 10.44 -29.76 -42.52
C GLU A 547 10.50 -28.56 -41.55
N LEU A 548 9.37 -28.32 -40.89
CA LEU A 548 9.09 -27.15 -40.04
C LEU A 548 9.58 -27.32 -38.60
N SER A 549 9.95 -26.21 -37.94
CA SER A 549 10.34 -26.17 -36.52
C SER A 549 9.18 -26.52 -35.58
N PHE A 550 9.45 -26.83 -34.30
CA PHE A 550 8.42 -27.17 -33.31
C PHE A 550 7.33 -26.09 -33.16
N GLU A 551 7.72 -24.83 -33.04
CA GLU A 551 6.79 -23.69 -33.06
C GLU A 551 6.06 -23.57 -34.40
N ASP A 552 6.72 -23.84 -35.53
CA ASP A 552 6.10 -23.75 -36.85
C ASP A 552 5.07 -24.87 -37.08
N LYS A 553 5.31 -26.08 -36.55
CA LYS A 553 4.37 -27.22 -36.54
C LYS A 553 3.09 -26.86 -35.76
N ILE A 554 3.24 -26.30 -34.56
CA ILE A 554 2.09 -25.83 -33.75
C ILE A 554 1.37 -24.68 -34.44
N ASN A 555 2.10 -23.69 -34.98
CA ASN A 555 1.50 -22.55 -35.67
C ASN A 555 0.77 -22.94 -36.96
N ASN A 556 1.26 -23.95 -37.67
CA ASN A 556 0.57 -24.49 -38.84
C ASN A 556 -0.71 -25.23 -38.43
N TYR A 557 -0.65 -26.04 -37.38
CA TYR A 557 -1.84 -26.71 -36.87
C TYR A 557 -2.90 -25.73 -36.34
N ILE A 558 -2.50 -24.62 -35.73
CA ILE A 558 -3.42 -23.53 -35.34
C ILE A 558 -4.08 -22.88 -36.57
N LYS A 559 -3.37 -22.72 -37.69
CA LYS A 559 -3.96 -22.22 -38.94
C LYS A 559 -4.95 -23.22 -39.54
N GLU A 560 -4.71 -24.51 -39.38
CA GLU A 560 -5.63 -25.56 -39.80
C GLU A 560 -6.88 -25.62 -38.91
N PHE A 561 -6.72 -25.41 -37.60
CA PHE A 561 -7.79 -25.41 -36.61
C PHE A 561 -8.93 -24.43 -36.93
N ASP A 562 -8.61 -23.25 -37.46
CA ASP A 562 -9.62 -22.27 -37.88
C ASP A 562 -10.55 -22.83 -38.98
N ASN A 563 -10.07 -23.79 -39.77
CA ASN A 563 -10.78 -24.42 -40.89
C ASN A 563 -11.48 -25.75 -40.54
N PHE A 564 -11.37 -26.24 -39.30
CA PHE A 564 -12.04 -27.47 -38.88
C PHE A 564 -13.56 -27.30 -38.80
N ASP A 565 -14.30 -28.36 -39.11
CA ASP A 565 -15.77 -28.34 -39.07
C ASP A 565 -16.27 -28.18 -37.62
N ASP A 566 -17.24 -27.31 -37.39
CA ASP A 566 -17.75 -27.00 -36.05
C ASP A 566 -18.40 -28.22 -35.38
N GLU A 567 -18.96 -29.15 -36.18
CA GLU A 567 -19.56 -30.40 -35.69
C GLU A 567 -18.55 -31.57 -35.58
N SER A 568 -17.29 -31.36 -35.96
CA SER A 568 -16.22 -32.32 -35.70
C SER A 568 -15.74 -32.27 -34.24
N TYR A 569 -15.05 -33.33 -33.81
CA TYR A 569 -14.64 -33.55 -32.42
C TYR A 569 -13.13 -33.51 -32.30
N MET A 570 -12.62 -32.85 -31.25
CA MET A 570 -11.20 -32.90 -30.88
C MET A 570 -11.04 -33.44 -29.47
N ILE A 571 -9.81 -33.85 -29.17
CA ILE A 571 -9.47 -34.39 -27.86
C ILE A 571 -8.94 -33.24 -27.00
N LYS A 572 -9.61 -32.99 -25.87
CA LYS A 572 -9.15 -32.08 -24.82
C LYS A 572 -8.34 -32.87 -23.80
N ILE A 573 -7.08 -32.48 -23.61
CA ILE A 573 -6.19 -33.02 -22.58
C ILE A 573 -6.05 -31.95 -21.48
N GLY A 574 -6.44 -32.33 -20.25
CA GLY A 574 -6.90 -31.40 -19.23
C GLY A 574 -5.85 -30.58 -18.46
N ASP A 575 -6.27 -29.37 -18.09
CA ASP A 575 -6.01 -28.61 -16.87
C ASP A 575 -4.56 -28.51 -16.36
N PHE A 576 -3.63 -28.17 -17.25
CA PHE A 576 -2.27 -27.77 -16.89
C PHE A 576 -2.27 -26.46 -16.09
N LYS A 577 -1.31 -26.31 -15.17
CA LYS A 577 -1.25 -25.11 -14.32
C LYS A 577 -0.82 -23.86 -15.09
N ASN A 578 -0.08 -24.04 -16.17
CA ASN A 578 0.43 -22.97 -17.04
C ASN A 578 0.82 -23.52 -18.43
N ILE A 579 1.06 -22.61 -19.38
CA ILE A 579 1.41 -22.94 -20.78
C ILE A 579 2.73 -23.71 -20.92
N TYR A 580 3.67 -23.56 -19.97
CA TYR A 580 4.95 -24.25 -20.04
C TYR A 580 4.81 -25.74 -19.70
N GLU A 581 3.94 -26.08 -18.76
CA GLU A 581 3.60 -27.48 -18.46
C GLU A 581 2.92 -28.18 -19.64
N SER A 582 2.05 -27.48 -20.37
CA SER A 582 1.41 -28.05 -21.55
C SER A 582 2.34 -28.15 -22.75
N PHE A 583 3.24 -27.19 -22.98
CA PHE A 583 4.26 -27.27 -24.03
C PHE A 583 5.29 -28.37 -23.75
N ALA A 584 5.71 -28.53 -22.50
CA ALA A 584 6.56 -29.65 -22.10
C ALA A 584 5.87 -30.99 -22.35
N PHE A 585 4.55 -31.09 -22.10
CA PHE A 585 3.77 -32.29 -22.39
C PHE A 585 3.69 -32.59 -23.90
N ILE A 586 3.36 -31.60 -24.74
CA ILE A 586 3.30 -31.74 -26.20
C ILE A 586 4.65 -32.21 -26.76
N LYS A 587 5.75 -31.62 -26.27
CA LYS A 587 7.11 -31.93 -26.67
C LYS A 587 7.53 -33.34 -26.23
N ASN A 588 7.29 -33.70 -24.97
CA ASN A 588 7.69 -35.00 -24.43
C ASN A 588 6.92 -36.17 -25.06
N LYS A 589 5.72 -35.93 -25.57
CA LYS A 589 4.88 -36.94 -26.24
C LYS A 589 4.96 -36.89 -27.77
N ASN A 590 5.81 -36.02 -28.35
CA ASN A 590 5.98 -35.86 -29.81
C ASN A 590 4.66 -35.65 -30.57
N ILE A 591 3.72 -34.90 -30.00
CA ILE A 591 2.39 -34.62 -30.61
C ILE A 591 2.26 -33.20 -31.18
N SER A 592 3.37 -32.50 -31.42
CA SER A 592 3.39 -31.09 -31.86
C SER A 592 2.75 -30.82 -33.21
N ASP A 593 2.68 -31.84 -34.06
CA ASP A 593 2.19 -31.70 -35.42
C ASP A 593 0.66 -31.52 -35.44
N ASN A 594 -0.03 -32.06 -34.42
CA ASN A 594 -1.49 -32.08 -34.36
C ASN A 594 -2.02 -31.59 -33.00
N SER A 595 -1.27 -30.74 -32.29
CA SER A 595 -1.69 -30.23 -30.98
C SER A 595 -1.30 -28.79 -30.76
N PHE A 596 -2.15 -28.05 -30.05
CA PHE A 596 -1.80 -26.74 -29.50
C PHE A 596 -2.47 -26.53 -28.14
N SER A 597 -1.95 -25.60 -27.35
CA SER A 597 -2.49 -25.29 -26.03
C SER A 597 -2.90 -23.82 -25.88
N PHE A 598 -3.89 -23.57 -25.02
CA PHE A 598 -4.37 -22.22 -24.72
C PHE A 598 -5.06 -22.15 -23.35
N ASP A 599 -5.21 -20.94 -22.81
CA ASP A 599 -5.77 -20.74 -21.47
C ASP A 599 -7.30 -20.70 -21.49
N VAL A 600 -7.93 -21.38 -20.53
CA VAL A 600 -9.37 -21.41 -20.30
C VAL A 600 -9.67 -21.02 -18.86
N LEU A 601 -10.75 -20.26 -18.68
CA LEU A 601 -11.26 -19.85 -17.37
C LEU A 601 -12.33 -20.84 -16.91
N ASP A 602 -12.04 -21.57 -15.83
CA ASP A 602 -12.96 -22.52 -15.22
C ASP A 602 -13.02 -22.25 -13.71
N ASN A 603 -14.22 -22.02 -13.18
CA ASN A 603 -14.45 -21.70 -11.76
C ASN A 603 -13.51 -20.61 -11.17
N LEU A 604 -13.31 -19.51 -11.91
CA LEU A 604 -12.43 -18.38 -11.55
C LEU A 604 -10.94 -18.71 -11.43
N LYS A 605 -10.51 -19.91 -11.82
CA LYS A 605 -9.09 -20.29 -11.93
C LYS A 605 -8.71 -20.37 -13.40
N ILE A 606 -7.58 -19.76 -13.75
CA ILE A 606 -7.01 -19.88 -15.09
C ILE A 606 -6.31 -21.24 -15.15
N LYS A 607 -6.71 -22.06 -16.12
CA LYS A 607 -6.11 -23.36 -16.42
C LYS A 607 -5.69 -23.37 -17.88
N ASN A 608 -4.66 -24.13 -18.21
CA ASN A 608 -4.23 -24.29 -19.59
C ASN A 608 -4.66 -25.67 -20.09
N ILE A 609 -5.21 -25.74 -21.30
CA ILE A 609 -5.68 -27.00 -21.90
C ILE A 609 -4.94 -27.25 -23.21
N ILE A 610 -4.74 -28.53 -23.56
CA ILE A 610 -4.24 -28.93 -24.87
C ILE A 610 -5.41 -29.47 -25.68
N VAL A 611 -5.46 -29.09 -26.95
CA VAL A 611 -6.40 -29.66 -27.91
C VAL A 611 -5.60 -30.41 -28.97
N HIS A 612 -6.02 -31.65 -29.22
CA HIS A 612 -5.28 -32.62 -30.02
C HIS A 612 -6.18 -33.34 -31.03
N ASN A 613 -5.73 -33.39 -32.29
CA ASN A 613 -6.38 -34.04 -33.43
C ASN A 613 -7.83 -33.57 -33.72
N ASN A 614 -8.30 -33.84 -34.94
CA ASN A 614 -9.68 -33.57 -35.34
C ASN A 614 -10.33 -34.81 -35.96
N PHE A 615 -11.55 -35.14 -35.53
CA PHE A 615 -12.28 -36.36 -35.91
C PHE A 615 -13.69 -36.02 -36.36
N LYS A 616 -14.09 -36.53 -37.54
CA LYS A 616 -15.44 -36.31 -38.10
C LYS A 616 -16.52 -37.17 -37.43
N ASP A 617 -16.12 -38.29 -36.81
CA ASP A 617 -17.02 -39.24 -36.15
C ASP A 617 -16.62 -39.38 -34.66
N GLU A 618 -17.62 -39.29 -33.79
CA GLU A 618 -17.47 -39.41 -32.33
C GLU A 618 -16.94 -40.79 -31.92
N ASN A 619 -17.34 -41.86 -32.63
CA ASN A 619 -16.95 -43.22 -32.29
C ASN A 619 -15.45 -43.46 -32.57
N LEU A 620 -14.95 -42.94 -33.69
CA LEU A 620 -13.52 -42.99 -34.04
C LEU A 620 -12.66 -42.21 -33.04
N ALA A 621 -13.16 -41.07 -32.55
CA ALA A 621 -12.46 -40.28 -31.54
C ALA A 621 -12.37 -41.00 -30.18
N LYS A 622 -13.42 -41.72 -29.77
CA LYS A 622 -13.43 -42.52 -28.53
C LYS A 622 -12.50 -43.73 -28.58
N GLU A 623 -12.43 -44.39 -29.74
CA GLU A 623 -11.49 -45.49 -29.99
C GLU A 623 -10.04 -44.98 -29.93
N TYR A 624 -9.76 -43.83 -30.56
CA TYR A 624 -8.46 -43.18 -30.50
C TYR A 624 -8.06 -42.79 -29.07
N ILE A 625 -8.97 -42.20 -28.27
CA ILE A 625 -8.70 -41.84 -26.86
C ILE A 625 -8.28 -43.08 -26.06
N SER A 626 -8.95 -44.21 -26.27
CA SER A 626 -8.66 -45.46 -25.55
C SER A 626 -7.26 -46.01 -25.88
N LYS A 627 -6.87 -45.93 -27.15
CA LYS A 627 -5.53 -46.32 -27.61
C LYS A 627 -4.46 -45.31 -27.16
N PHE A 628 -4.72 -44.02 -27.31
CA PHE A 628 -3.81 -42.93 -26.95
C PHE A 628 -3.49 -42.90 -25.45
N LYS A 629 -4.47 -43.16 -24.57
CA LYS A 629 -4.25 -43.28 -23.12
C LYS A 629 -3.34 -44.46 -22.77
N LYS A 630 -3.50 -45.59 -23.45
CA LYS A 630 -2.73 -46.83 -23.23
C LYS A 630 -1.28 -46.69 -23.71
N ASP A 631 -1.09 -46.04 -24.86
CA ASP A 631 0.24 -45.90 -25.49
C ASP A 631 1.10 -44.78 -24.85
N ASN A 632 0.47 -43.82 -24.14
CA ASN A 632 1.17 -42.64 -23.60
C ASN A 632 1.16 -42.49 -22.07
N ASP A 633 0.60 -43.44 -21.32
CA ASP A 633 0.58 -43.47 -19.84
C ASP A 633 0.15 -42.11 -19.23
N ILE A 634 -1.09 -41.71 -19.55
CA ILE A 634 -1.60 -40.35 -19.26
C ILE A 634 -2.45 -40.36 -17.98
N ASP A 635 -1.91 -39.84 -16.87
CA ASP A 635 -2.61 -39.61 -15.59
C ASP A 635 -3.58 -38.40 -15.59
N LYS A 636 -3.74 -37.72 -16.74
CA LYS A 636 -4.54 -36.50 -16.88
C LYS A 636 -5.91 -36.78 -17.50
N GLU A 637 -6.90 -35.97 -17.15
CA GLU A 637 -8.25 -36.06 -17.69
C GLU A 637 -8.24 -35.78 -19.21
N VAL A 638 -8.55 -36.80 -20.00
CA VAL A 638 -8.71 -36.68 -21.46
C VAL A 638 -10.19 -36.86 -21.78
N SER A 639 -10.77 -35.83 -22.39
CA SER A 639 -12.20 -35.73 -22.70
C SER A 639 -12.41 -35.34 -24.16
N LEU A 640 -13.56 -35.70 -24.70
CA LEU A 640 -13.96 -35.31 -26.04
C LEU A 640 -14.69 -33.97 -25.99
N ILE A 641 -14.38 -33.06 -26.92
CA ILE A 641 -15.04 -31.75 -27.02
C ILE A 641 -15.29 -31.41 -28.49
N LYS A 642 -16.42 -30.76 -28.79
CA LYS A 642 -16.72 -30.31 -30.16
C LYS A 642 -15.83 -29.15 -30.56
N VAL A 643 -15.41 -29.11 -31.82
CA VAL A 643 -14.62 -28.00 -32.40
C VAL A 643 -15.31 -26.65 -32.18
N LYS A 644 -16.64 -26.59 -32.31
CA LYS A 644 -17.44 -25.37 -32.01
C LYS A 644 -17.23 -24.82 -30.61
N GLU A 645 -17.16 -25.70 -29.61
CA GLU A 645 -16.94 -25.33 -28.22
C GLU A 645 -15.49 -24.88 -28.00
N ILE A 646 -14.53 -25.56 -28.63
CA ILE A 646 -13.11 -25.17 -28.60
C ILE A 646 -12.90 -23.81 -29.26
N LYS A 647 -13.50 -23.54 -30.42
CA LYS A 647 -13.43 -22.24 -31.08
C LYS A 647 -14.04 -21.15 -30.21
N SER A 648 -15.13 -21.42 -29.48
CA SER A 648 -15.69 -20.49 -28.51
C SER A 648 -14.72 -20.19 -27.34
N LEU A 649 -14.08 -21.22 -26.79
CA LEU A 649 -13.08 -21.09 -25.73
C LEU A 649 -11.81 -20.37 -26.22
N TYR A 650 -11.32 -20.71 -27.39
CA TYR A 650 -10.16 -20.11 -28.05
C TYR A 650 -10.41 -18.64 -28.41
N ASN A 651 -11.60 -18.30 -28.91
CA ASN A 651 -12.00 -16.91 -29.15
C ASN A 651 -12.13 -16.12 -27.83
N SER A 652 -12.57 -16.75 -26.73
CA SER A 652 -12.62 -16.13 -25.40
C SER A 652 -11.23 -15.88 -24.82
N TYR A 653 -10.28 -16.79 -25.10
CA TYR A 653 -8.85 -16.63 -24.82
C TYR A 653 -8.26 -15.44 -25.62
N LEU A 654 -8.53 -15.37 -26.93
CA LEU A 654 -8.11 -14.26 -27.78
C LEU A 654 -8.78 -12.92 -27.38
N ALA A 655 -10.01 -12.95 -26.88
CA ALA A 655 -10.75 -11.80 -26.38
C ALA A 655 -10.32 -11.36 -24.96
N GLY A 656 -9.47 -12.14 -24.28
CA GLY A 656 -8.87 -11.79 -22.99
C GLY A 656 -9.76 -12.05 -21.77
N LEU A 657 -10.21 -13.30 -21.61
CA LEU A 657 -10.82 -13.91 -20.40
C LEU A 657 -11.49 -12.91 -19.45
N GLU A 658 -12.78 -12.66 -19.67
CA GLU A 658 -13.58 -11.71 -18.89
C GLU A 658 -13.68 -12.11 -17.41
N ILE A 659 -13.04 -11.33 -16.52
CA ILE A 659 -13.25 -11.43 -15.08
C ILE A 659 -14.45 -10.54 -14.68
N LYS A 660 -15.51 -11.15 -14.14
CA LYS A 660 -16.56 -10.43 -13.40
C LYS A 660 -15.98 -9.87 -12.10
N LYS A 661 -16.04 -8.55 -11.92
CA LYS A 661 -15.84 -7.92 -10.60
C LYS A 661 -16.78 -8.58 -9.56
N PRO A 662 -16.36 -8.76 -8.30
CA PRO A 662 -17.32 -9.05 -7.24
C PRO A 662 -18.33 -7.89 -7.21
N LYS A 663 -19.60 -8.19 -7.52
CA LYS A 663 -20.69 -7.25 -7.29
C LYS A 663 -20.83 -7.12 -5.78
N ALA A 664 -20.49 -5.95 -5.26
CA ALA A 664 -20.77 -5.62 -3.87
C ALA A 664 -22.29 -5.72 -3.65
N LYS A 665 -22.75 -6.75 -2.93
CA LYS A 665 -24.08 -6.73 -2.33
C LYS A 665 -24.00 -5.82 -1.12
N VAL A 666 -24.18 -4.52 -1.34
CA VAL A 666 -24.34 -3.58 -0.23
C VAL A 666 -25.84 -3.33 -0.05
N LYS A 667 -26.41 -3.93 1.00
CA LYS A 667 -27.61 -3.37 1.65
C LYS A 667 -27.13 -2.12 2.37
N ILE A 668 -27.35 -0.94 1.79
CA ILE A 668 -27.08 0.32 2.49
C ILE A 668 -28.33 0.68 3.29
N VAL A 669 -28.17 0.62 4.61
CA VAL A 669 -29.07 1.22 5.58
C VAL A 669 -28.42 2.57 5.92
N GLU A 670 -28.92 3.65 5.31
CA GLU A 670 -28.50 5.03 5.61
C GLU A 670 -28.53 5.24 7.12
N LYS A 671 -27.51 5.86 7.75
CA LYS A 671 -27.54 6.30 9.16
C LYS A 671 -27.20 7.78 9.33
N VAL A 672 -27.99 8.48 10.13
CA VAL A 672 -27.91 9.90 10.46
C VAL A 672 -27.27 10.08 11.82
N ARG A 673 -26.41 11.10 11.93
CA ARG A 673 -25.75 11.53 13.16
C ARG A 673 -26.75 12.28 14.04
N GLN A 674 -27.08 11.73 15.20
CA GLN A 674 -27.94 12.38 16.20
C GLN A 674 -27.18 12.53 17.53
N GLU A 675 -27.30 13.68 18.19
CA GLU A 675 -26.78 13.88 19.54
C GLU A 675 -27.40 12.83 20.47
N LYS A 676 -26.56 12.09 21.22
CA LYS A 676 -27.04 11.06 22.14
C LYS A 676 -27.69 11.74 23.35
N LYS A 677 -28.99 12.03 23.28
CA LYS A 677 -29.75 12.51 24.45
C LYS A 677 -29.95 11.37 25.44
N LYS A 678 -29.00 11.18 26.34
CA LYS A 678 -29.35 10.71 27.69
C LYS A 678 -30.01 11.89 28.37
N LYS A 679 -31.30 11.78 28.73
CA LYS A 679 -31.91 12.70 29.69
C LYS A 679 -31.22 12.42 31.02
N GLU A 680 -30.16 13.15 31.33
CA GLU A 680 -29.68 13.22 32.71
C GLU A 680 -30.73 13.98 33.51
N PHE A 681 -31.14 13.42 34.65
CA PHE A 681 -32.04 14.09 35.57
C PHE A 681 -31.36 15.38 36.05
N SER A 682 -31.94 16.52 35.67
CA SER A 682 -31.42 17.84 35.99
C SER A 682 -32.08 18.39 37.24
N ILE A 683 -31.28 19.05 38.08
CA ILE A 683 -31.73 19.75 39.28
C ILE A 683 -32.80 20.79 38.90
N ASN A 684 -33.83 20.94 39.72
CA ASN A 684 -34.80 22.02 39.58
C ASN A 684 -34.14 23.37 39.96
N GLU A 685 -33.59 24.05 38.96
CA GLU A 685 -32.90 25.33 39.16
C GLU A 685 -33.85 26.42 39.71
N ALA A 686 -35.15 26.39 39.38
CA ALA A 686 -36.11 27.33 39.93
C ALA A 686 -36.28 27.17 41.45
N PHE A 687 -36.39 25.92 41.92
CA PHE A 687 -36.46 25.63 43.35
C PHE A 687 -35.13 25.92 44.07
N LYS A 688 -33.99 25.57 43.46
CA LYS A 688 -32.66 25.86 44.00
C LYS A 688 -32.45 27.36 44.21
N GLN A 689 -32.83 28.22 43.25
CA GLN A 689 -32.76 29.67 43.43
C GLN A 689 -33.70 30.16 44.53
N LYS A 690 -34.92 29.58 44.61
CA LYS A 690 -35.87 29.89 45.68
C LYS A 690 -35.31 29.53 47.06
N PHE A 691 -34.59 28.42 47.18
CA PHE A 691 -33.94 27.97 48.40
C PHE A 691 -32.72 28.82 48.78
N LEU A 692 -31.86 29.16 47.81
CA LEU A 692 -30.68 29.99 48.08
C LEU A 692 -31.07 31.42 48.53
N ASN A 693 -32.25 31.90 48.12
CA ASN A 693 -32.78 33.21 48.48
C ASN A 693 -33.72 33.21 49.69
N SER A 694 -34.04 32.06 50.30
CA SER A 694 -34.95 32.01 51.45
C SER A 694 -34.30 32.50 52.75
N ASP A 695 -35.10 32.85 53.75
CA ASP A 695 -34.60 33.24 55.08
C ASP A 695 -33.71 32.14 55.69
N GLU A 696 -32.61 32.54 56.33
CA GLU A 696 -31.65 31.62 56.94
C GLU A 696 -32.22 30.94 58.18
N ASN A 697 -33.21 31.56 58.83
CA ASN A 697 -33.92 31.02 59.99
C ASN A 697 -34.98 29.96 59.64
N PHE A 698 -35.28 29.76 58.35
CA PHE A 698 -36.23 28.75 57.90
C PHE A 698 -35.61 27.34 57.93
N TYR A 699 -36.47 26.34 57.83
CA TYR A 699 -36.14 24.93 57.95
C TYR A 699 -36.33 24.21 56.61
N THR A 700 -35.60 23.13 56.43
CA THR A 700 -35.72 22.21 55.29
C THR A 700 -35.59 20.77 55.76
N ILE A 701 -36.11 19.85 54.97
CA ILE A 701 -35.94 18.41 55.23
C ILE A 701 -34.68 17.95 54.48
N ASN A 702 -33.71 17.43 55.22
CA ASN A 702 -32.61 16.64 54.69
C ASN A 702 -33.01 15.16 54.76
N VAL A 703 -33.31 14.55 53.62
CA VAL A 703 -33.90 13.20 53.61
C VAL A 703 -32.83 12.12 53.80
N ALA A 704 -31.76 12.17 53.02
CA ALA A 704 -30.59 11.29 53.12
C ALA A 704 -29.47 11.77 52.19
N SER A 705 -28.27 11.22 52.40
CA SER A 705 -27.13 11.33 51.51
C SER A 705 -26.98 10.07 50.66
N PHE A 706 -26.96 10.22 49.34
CA PHE A 706 -26.92 9.12 48.38
C PHE A 706 -25.52 9.00 47.77
N SER A 707 -24.96 7.79 47.71
CA SER A 707 -23.68 7.53 47.02
C SER A 707 -23.86 7.33 45.51
N ASN A 708 -25.07 6.93 45.08
CA ASN A 708 -25.42 6.67 43.69
C ASN A 708 -26.49 7.64 43.19
N LYS A 709 -26.19 8.38 42.11
CA LYS A 709 -27.11 9.35 41.49
C LYS A 709 -28.42 8.70 41.04
N LYS A 710 -28.38 7.45 40.55
CA LYS A 710 -29.59 6.75 40.07
C LYS A 710 -30.56 6.43 41.20
N GLU A 711 -30.05 6.08 42.38
CA GLU A 711 -30.89 5.80 43.56
C GLU A 711 -31.57 7.08 44.07
N LEU A 712 -30.88 8.22 43.99
CA LEU A 712 -31.44 9.53 44.26
C LEU A 712 -32.57 9.89 43.27
N GLU A 713 -32.35 9.66 41.97
CA GLU A 713 -33.34 9.93 40.92
C GLU A 713 -34.61 9.09 41.13
N ASP A 714 -34.45 7.79 41.38
CA ASP A 714 -35.56 6.87 41.66
C ASP A 714 -36.33 7.30 42.92
N PHE A 715 -35.64 7.80 43.95
CA PHE A 715 -36.27 8.30 45.18
C PHE A 715 -37.09 9.58 44.96
N ILE A 716 -36.58 10.55 44.19
CA ILE A 716 -37.28 11.80 43.89
C ILE A 716 -38.54 11.54 43.05
N LEU A 717 -38.46 10.61 42.09
CA LEU A 717 -39.59 10.24 41.24
C LEU A 717 -40.66 9.45 42.01
N ALA A 718 -40.26 8.51 42.87
CA ALA A 718 -41.18 7.71 43.68
C ALA A 718 -42.02 8.56 44.64
N ASN A 719 -41.47 9.69 45.10
CA ASN A 719 -42.09 10.59 46.07
C ASN A 719 -42.63 11.89 45.44
N ASN A 720 -42.63 12.03 44.10
CA ASN A 720 -43.05 13.24 43.38
C ASN A 720 -42.38 14.55 43.85
N LEU A 721 -41.11 14.49 44.26
CA LEU A 721 -40.42 15.61 44.92
C LEU A 721 -39.75 16.60 43.95
N TYR A 722 -39.81 16.37 42.64
CA TYR A 722 -39.04 17.14 41.65
C TYR A 722 -39.28 18.67 41.70
N GLU A 723 -40.53 19.09 41.94
CA GLU A 723 -40.91 20.50 41.98
C GLU A 723 -40.53 21.21 43.31
N LYS A 724 -40.25 20.44 44.37
CA LYS A 724 -39.99 20.94 45.74
C LYS A 724 -38.60 20.58 46.27
N SER A 725 -37.70 20.09 45.43
CA SER A 725 -36.40 19.61 45.89
C SER A 725 -35.25 19.96 44.94
N PHE A 726 -34.06 20.03 45.51
CA PHE A 726 -32.80 20.05 44.76
C PHE A 726 -31.76 19.21 45.48
N PHE A 727 -30.70 18.84 44.77
CA PHE A 727 -29.60 18.12 45.38
C PHE A 727 -28.26 18.73 44.96
N PHE A 728 -27.24 18.52 45.78
CA PHE A 728 -25.87 18.94 45.49
C PHE A 728 -24.87 17.90 46.00
N LYS A 729 -23.68 17.87 45.39
CA LYS A 729 -22.58 17.03 45.85
C LYS A 729 -21.87 17.67 47.03
N TYR A 730 -21.48 16.85 48.01
CA TYR A 730 -20.65 17.28 49.12
C TYR A 730 -19.69 16.15 49.53
N PHE A 731 -18.60 16.50 50.21
CA PHE A 731 -17.59 15.54 50.66
C PHE A 731 -17.63 15.36 52.18
N SER A 732 -17.83 14.12 52.65
CA SER A 732 -17.77 13.77 54.09
C SER A 732 -16.66 12.77 54.42
N SER A 733 -16.13 12.10 53.40
CA SER A 733 -15.01 11.11 53.37
C SER A 733 -15.00 10.38 52.02
N VAL A 734 -16.19 10.28 51.40
CA VAL A 734 -16.45 9.98 49.98
C VAL A 734 -17.39 11.06 49.40
N GLU A 735 -17.43 11.21 48.08
CA GLU A 735 -18.39 12.10 47.41
C GLU A 735 -19.82 11.53 47.54
N LEU A 736 -20.74 12.33 48.08
CA LEU A 736 -22.16 11.97 48.25
C LEU A 736 -23.07 13.06 47.68
N TYR A 737 -24.30 12.69 47.32
CA TYR A 737 -25.37 13.60 46.92
C TYR A 737 -26.32 13.86 48.08
N LYS A 738 -26.44 15.12 48.53
CA LYS A 738 -27.39 15.53 49.57
C LYS A 738 -28.70 15.99 48.93
N LEU A 739 -29.83 15.42 49.34
CA LEU A 739 -31.17 15.81 48.87
C LEU A 739 -31.84 16.76 49.85
N VAL A 740 -32.23 17.93 49.36
CA VAL A 740 -32.89 19.00 50.12
C VAL A 740 -34.33 19.16 49.64
N VAL A 741 -35.30 19.10 50.55
CA VAL A 741 -36.73 19.13 50.24
C VAL A 741 -37.46 20.21 51.06
N GLY A 742 -38.16 21.10 50.35
CA GLY A 742 -39.05 22.10 50.93
C GLY A 742 -38.34 23.30 51.61
N ILE A 743 -39.14 24.32 51.92
CA ILE A 743 -38.72 25.52 52.66
C ILE A 743 -39.87 25.83 53.62
N TYR A 744 -39.60 25.76 54.92
CA TYR A 744 -40.64 25.84 55.95
C TYR A 744 -40.30 26.92 56.97
N SER A 745 -41.27 27.75 57.33
CA SER A 745 -41.12 28.83 58.29
C SER A 745 -41.17 28.37 59.76
N SER A 746 -41.69 27.18 60.05
CA SER A 746 -41.82 26.61 61.40
C SER A 746 -41.79 25.07 61.37
N TYR A 747 -41.45 24.44 62.51
CA TYR A 747 -41.41 22.97 62.65
C TYR A 747 -42.78 22.28 62.44
N GLU A 748 -43.89 22.93 62.82
CA GLU A 748 -45.24 22.36 62.73
C GLU A 748 -45.68 22.08 61.28
N ASN A 749 -45.14 22.81 60.29
CA ASN A 749 -45.48 22.64 58.87
C ASN A 749 -44.71 21.52 58.17
N ILE A 750 -43.79 20.83 58.88
CA ILE A 750 -42.85 19.86 58.30
C ILE A 750 -43.39 18.43 58.44
N GLU A 751 -44.17 18.14 59.48
CA GLU A 751 -44.65 16.78 59.78
C GLU A 751 -45.50 16.19 58.65
N ASN A 752 -46.32 17.00 57.97
CA ASN A 752 -47.14 16.53 56.85
C ASN A 752 -46.29 16.11 55.64
N ASP A 753 -45.30 16.91 55.26
CA ASP A 753 -44.43 16.59 54.11
C ASP A 753 -43.43 15.45 54.45
N ILE A 754 -43.08 15.22 55.72
CA ILE A 754 -42.31 14.03 56.14
C ILE A 754 -43.17 12.76 56.09
N ASN A 755 -44.42 12.82 56.55
CA ASN A 755 -45.32 11.67 56.60
C ASN A 755 -45.80 11.21 55.21
N GLU A 756 -45.78 12.09 54.21
CA GLU A 756 -46.08 11.74 52.81
C GLU A 756 -44.92 11.04 52.08
N LEU A 757 -43.71 10.98 52.66
CA LEU A 757 -42.56 10.29 52.06
C LEU A 757 -42.69 8.77 52.18
N VAL A 758 -42.68 8.08 51.03
CA VAL A 758 -42.60 6.62 50.92
C VAL A 758 -41.18 6.15 51.24
N LEU A 759 -40.94 5.83 52.51
CA LEU A 759 -39.67 5.31 53.01
C LEU A 759 -39.63 3.77 52.90
N ASN A 760 -39.26 3.24 51.73
CA ASN A 760 -39.10 1.80 51.54
C ASN A 760 -37.85 1.27 52.30
N ASN A 761 -37.98 0.88 53.58
CA ASN A 761 -37.07 0.05 54.42
C ASN A 761 -35.56 -0.02 54.04
N LYS A 762 -34.92 1.12 53.71
CA LYS A 762 -33.50 1.23 53.32
C LYS A 762 -32.68 2.16 54.21
N GLY A 763 -33.05 2.34 55.49
CA GLY A 763 -32.25 3.14 56.44
C GLY A 763 -32.19 4.64 56.13
N ILE A 764 -33.23 5.20 55.51
CA ILE A 764 -33.39 6.64 55.23
C ILE A 764 -34.14 7.28 56.40
N PHE A 765 -33.51 8.25 57.07
CA PHE A 765 -34.07 8.98 58.21
C PHE A 765 -34.08 10.48 57.89
N PRO A 766 -35.23 11.07 57.51
CA PRO A 766 -35.30 12.49 57.24
C PRO A 766 -35.04 13.29 58.52
N VAL A 767 -34.12 14.24 58.44
CA VAL A 767 -33.76 15.15 59.53
C VAL A 767 -34.13 16.58 59.14
N VAL A 768 -34.71 17.32 60.08
CA VAL A 768 -34.99 18.74 59.89
C VAL A 768 -33.71 19.54 60.17
N GLU A 769 -33.25 20.28 59.17
CA GLU A 769 -32.08 21.14 59.28
C GLU A 769 -32.47 22.60 59.02
N LYS A 770 -31.77 23.54 59.68
CA LYS A 770 -31.88 24.96 59.34
C LYS A 770 -31.27 25.21 57.96
N ILE A 771 -31.89 26.10 57.20
CA ILE A 771 -31.44 26.48 55.86
C ILE A 771 -30.05 27.12 55.90
N GLU A 772 -29.73 27.89 56.94
CA GLU A 772 -28.39 28.44 57.18
C GLU A 772 -27.29 27.37 57.00
N ASN A 773 -27.39 26.25 57.73
CA ASN A 773 -26.40 25.17 57.71
C ASN A 773 -26.25 24.51 56.33
N ILE A 774 -27.36 24.36 55.60
CA ILE A 774 -27.35 23.80 54.24
C ILE A 774 -26.70 24.78 53.25
N LYS A 775 -26.95 26.09 53.40
CA LYS A 775 -26.33 27.11 52.55
C LYS A 775 -24.82 27.17 52.77
N THR A 776 -24.32 27.04 54.00
CA THR A 776 -22.88 26.95 54.28
C THR A 776 -22.28 25.70 53.63
N GLN A 777 -22.89 24.53 53.83
CA GLN A 777 -22.43 23.29 53.20
C GLN A 777 -22.43 23.35 51.66
N PHE A 778 -23.43 24.01 51.06
CA PHE A 778 -23.48 24.22 49.62
C PHE A 778 -22.33 25.13 49.15
N LYS A 779 -22.05 26.23 49.86
CA LYS A 779 -20.95 27.16 49.56
C LYS A 779 -19.58 26.49 49.67
N ASP A 780 -19.35 25.73 50.72
CA ASP A 780 -18.07 25.05 50.98
C ASP A 780 -17.75 23.94 49.96
N ASN A 781 -18.76 23.48 49.21
CA ASN A 781 -18.63 22.43 48.19
C ASN A 781 -18.98 22.93 46.77
N ILE A 782 -18.88 24.25 46.52
CA ILE A 782 -19.17 24.83 45.20
C ILE A 782 -18.32 24.17 44.10
N ASP A 783 -17.04 23.92 44.37
CA ASP A 783 -16.10 23.37 43.39
C ASP A 783 -16.49 21.96 42.90
N LEU A 784 -17.16 21.16 43.74
CA LEU A 784 -17.66 19.82 43.39
C LEU A 784 -18.91 19.86 42.48
N ASN A 785 -19.53 21.03 42.35
CA ASN A 785 -20.81 21.22 41.65
C ASN A 785 -20.70 22.14 40.41
N ILE A 786 -19.48 22.53 40.01
CA ILE A 786 -19.22 23.27 38.77
C ILE A 786 -19.32 22.31 37.58
N GLN A 787 -20.23 22.57 36.63
CA GLN A 787 -20.34 21.78 35.40
C GLN A 787 -19.18 22.09 34.44
N GLU A 788 -18.19 21.19 34.36
CA GLU A 788 -17.28 21.17 33.21
C GLU A 788 -18.06 20.87 31.93
N LYS A 789 -17.93 21.74 30.92
CA LYS A 789 -18.45 21.50 29.56
C LYS A 789 -17.81 20.23 28.99
N LYS A 790 -18.53 19.10 29.08
CA LYS A 790 -18.18 17.89 28.33
C LYS A 790 -18.59 18.04 26.87
N ASP A 791 -17.71 17.59 25.98
CA ASP A 791 -17.98 17.53 24.54
C ASP A 791 -19.18 16.63 24.23
N LYS A 792 -20.00 17.09 23.29
CA LYS A 792 -21.20 16.39 22.81
C LYS A 792 -20.85 15.04 22.17
N GLU A 793 -21.37 13.94 22.71
CA GLU A 793 -21.29 12.61 22.10
C GLU A 793 -22.44 12.37 21.10
N TYR A 794 -22.11 11.73 19.97
CA TYR A 794 -23.02 11.45 18.87
C TYR A 794 -23.19 9.94 18.67
N GLU A 795 -24.37 9.51 18.24
CA GLU A 795 -24.64 8.14 17.82
C GLU A 795 -25.18 8.11 16.37
N TYR A 796 -24.89 7.03 15.64
CA TYR A 796 -25.35 6.82 14.26
C TYR A 796 -26.59 5.91 14.27
N ILE A 797 -27.75 6.45 13.90
CA ILE A 797 -29.04 5.74 13.84
C ILE A 797 -29.51 5.71 12.38
N SER A 798 -30.08 4.61 11.88
CA SER A 798 -30.47 4.56 10.48
C SER A 798 -31.54 5.58 10.07
N LEU A 799 -31.57 6.10 8.83
CA LEU A 799 -32.63 6.98 8.32
C LEU A 799 -34.00 6.29 8.43
N LYS A 800 -34.03 4.96 8.29
CA LYS A 800 -35.20 4.13 8.60
C LYS A 800 -35.56 4.11 10.09
N GLU A 801 -34.58 3.97 10.99
CA GLU A 801 -34.81 4.05 12.43
C GLU A 801 -35.13 5.47 12.89
N LEU A 802 -34.57 6.50 12.26
CA LEU A 802 -34.82 7.92 12.49
C LEU A 802 -36.21 8.28 11.97
N GLU A 803 -36.64 7.77 10.82
CA GLU A 803 -38.03 7.91 10.36
C GLU A 803 -38.99 7.14 11.26
N LYS A 804 -38.61 5.95 11.76
CA LYS A 804 -39.42 5.17 12.70
C LYS A 804 -39.48 5.83 14.09
N GLN A 805 -38.40 6.47 14.53
CA GLN A 805 -38.32 7.25 15.77
C GLN A 805 -39.02 8.59 15.62
N LYS A 806 -38.86 9.30 14.51
CA LYS A 806 -39.62 10.52 14.18
C LYS A 806 -41.10 10.22 14.06
N LYS A 807 -41.50 9.11 13.42
CA LYS A 807 -42.90 8.66 13.41
C LYS A 807 -43.39 8.31 14.81
N LYS A 808 -42.59 7.61 15.63
CA LYS A 808 -42.96 7.33 17.03
C LYS A 808 -43.00 8.59 17.91
N GLU A 809 -42.13 9.57 17.70
CA GLU A 809 -42.11 10.86 18.39
C GLU A 809 -43.24 11.77 17.92
N GLU A 810 -43.60 11.71 16.64
CA GLU A 810 -44.73 12.42 16.07
C GLU A 810 -46.05 11.77 16.48
N GLU A 811 -46.11 10.44 16.60
CA GLU A 811 -47.22 9.71 17.22
C GLU A 811 -47.31 10.01 18.72
N LYS A 812 -46.20 10.01 19.47
CA LYS A 812 -46.17 10.42 20.89
C LYS A 812 -46.53 11.88 21.08
N ARG A 813 -46.07 12.80 20.22
CA ARG A 813 -46.48 14.20 20.25
C ARG A 813 -47.96 14.33 19.91
N LYS A 814 -48.47 13.58 18.94
CA LYS A 814 -49.91 13.52 18.64
C LYS A 814 -50.70 12.90 19.79
N GLU A 815 -50.15 11.96 20.54
CA GLU A 815 -50.77 11.39 21.75
C GLU A 815 -50.70 12.34 22.95
N GLU A 816 -49.56 13.00 23.20
CA GLU A 816 -49.38 14.02 24.25
C GLU A 816 -50.21 15.27 23.94
N GLU A 817 -50.34 15.66 22.67
CA GLU A 817 -51.18 16.76 22.21
C GLU A 817 -52.66 16.36 22.24
N LYS A 818 -53.01 15.10 21.93
CA LYS A 818 -54.36 14.56 22.20
C LYS A 818 -54.66 14.47 23.70
N LEU A 819 -53.68 14.15 24.54
CA LEU A 819 -53.84 14.09 25.99
C LEU A 819 -53.95 15.50 26.58
N ARG A 820 -53.13 16.45 26.11
CA ARG A 820 -53.19 17.87 26.46
C ARG A 820 -54.47 18.52 25.98
N ASN A 821 -54.94 18.21 24.77
CA ASN A 821 -56.23 18.66 24.25
C ASN A 821 -57.41 17.93 24.89
N SER A 822 -57.24 16.70 25.40
CA SER A 822 -58.24 15.98 26.20
C SER A 822 -58.37 16.60 27.59
N ILE A 823 -57.25 17.01 28.20
CA ILE A 823 -57.21 17.74 29.49
C ILE A 823 -57.77 19.16 29.31
N LEU A 824 -57.43 19.85 28.21
CA LEU A 824 -57.95 21.18 27.86
C LEU A 824 -59.46 21.12 27.52
N ASN A 825 -59.91 20.11 26.79
CA ASN A 825 -61.34 19.88 26.52
C ASN A 825 -62.12 19.44 27.76
N LYS A 826 -61.49 18.83 28.77
CA LYS A 826 -62.11 18.54 30.08
C LYS A 826 -62.29 19.82 30.91
N GLN A 827 -61.47 20.84 30.69
CA GLN A 827 -61.59 22.16 31.31
C GLN A 827 -62.54 23.08 30.52
N GLU A 828 -62.57 23.01 29.18
CA GLU A 828 -63.49 23.79 28.33
C GLU A 828 -64.93 23.24 28.29
N LYS A 829 -65.14 21.93 28.42
CA LYS A 829 -66.50 21.34 28.58
C LYS A 829 -67.15 21.67 29.93
N LYS A 830 -66.38 22.15 30.91
CA LYS A 830 -66.91 22.64 32.18
C LYS A 830 -67.28 24.14 32.13
N ALA A 831 -66.82 24.86 31.10
CA ALA A 831 -67.11 26.28 30.88
C ALA A 831 -68.14 26.56 29.75
N LYS A 832 -68.32 25.62 28.81
CA LYS A 832 -69.32 25.70 27.72
C LYS A 832 -70.70 25.12 28.05
N LEU A 833 -70.85 24.42 29.18
CA LEU A 833 -72.16 23.87 29.60
C LEU A 833 -73.05 24.92 30.29
N GLU A 834 -72.52 26.08 30.66
CA GLU A 834 -73.24 27.14 31.40
C GLU A 834 -73.53 28.41 30.56
N ALA A 835 -72.99 28.52 29.33
CA ALA A 835 -73.05 29.75 28.53
C ALA A 835 -73.99 29.73 27.31
N GLU A 836 -74.50 28.59 26.86
CA GLU A 836 -75.26 28.56 25.60
C GLU A 836 -76.48 27.63 25.62
N GLN A 837 -77.01 27.39 26.82
CA GLN A 837 -78.45 27.20 27.06
C GLN A 837 -79.25 28.52 26.90
N LYS A 838 -78.60 29.62 26.46
CA LYS A 838 -79.20 30.95 26.24
C LYS A 838 -79.21 31.44 24.78
N ALA A 839 -78.64 30.71 23.81
CA ALA A 839 -78.66 31.11 22.39
C ALA A 839 -79.54 30.21 21.49
N LYS A 840 -80.31 29.31 22.09
CA LYS A 840 -81.17 28.33 21.39
C LYS A 840 -82.56 28.85 21.01
N GLU A 841 -82.89 30.11 21.27
CA GLU A 841 -84.19 30.72 20.95
C GLU A 841 -84.13 31.79 19.83
N GLU A 842 -82.94 32.16 19.34
CA GLU A 842 -82.78 33.06 18.17
C GLU A 842 -82.52 32.31 16.85
N ALA A 843 -82.43 30.98 16.90
CA ALA A 843 -82.10 30.11 15.78
C ALA A 843 -83.27 29.81 14.81
N GLU A 844 -84.51 30.21 15.09
CA GLU A 844 -85.67 29.72 14.33
C GLU A 844 -86.28 30.73 13.34
N LYS A 845 -85.72 31.94 13.21
CA LYS A 845 -86.26 32.99 12.30
C LYS A 845 -85.39 33.34 11.09
N LEU A 846 -84.14 32.87 11.03
CA LEU A 846 -83.24 33.11 9.89
C LEU A 846 -83.24 31.97 8.84
N GLU A 847 -83.96 30.88 9.10
CA GLU A 847 -83.92 29.64 8.32
C GLU A 847 -84.83 29.64 7.07
N LYS A 848 -85.77 30.59 6.96
CA LYS A 848 -86.73 30.63 5.83
C LYS A 848 -86.30 31.44 4.61
N GLU A 849 -85.21 32.20 4.66
CA GLU A 849 -84.63 32.89 3.49
C GLU A 849 -83.44 32.17 2.86
N ARG A 850 -82.80 31.21 3.57
CA ARG A 850 -81.68 30.42 3.05
C ARG A 850 -82.12 29.33 2.06
N LEU A 851 -83.37 28.89 2.16
CA LEU A 851 -83.94 27.77 1.39
C LEU A 851 -84.20 28.06 -0.10
N LYS A 852 -84.15 29.31 -0.56
CA LYS A 852 -84.32 29.65 -2.00
C LYS A 852 -83.00 29.89 -2.76
N LYS A 853 -81.87 29.99 -2.06
CA LYS A 853 -80.53 30.08 -2.67
C LYS A 853 -79.79 28.73 -2.73
N GLU A 854 -80.12 27.79 -1.84
CA GLU A 854 -79.51 26.44 -1.83
C GLU A 854 -79.97 25.53 -3.00
N GLU A 855 -81.13 25.79 -3.61
CA GLU A 855 -81.69 24.89 -4.64
C GLU A 855 -81.00 25.03 -6.01
N LEU A 856 -80.47 26.23 -6.32
CA LEU A 856 -79.74 26.50 -7.57
C LEU A 856 -78.25 26.06 -7.49
N GLU A 857 -77.68 25.99 -6.28
CA GLU A 857 -76.31 25.53 -6.05
C GLU A 857 -76.21 24.00 -5.95
N ARG A 858 -77.25 23.32 -5.44
CA ARG A 858 -77.32 21.85 -5.38
C ARG A 858 -77.27 21.20 -6.77
N GLN A 859 -77.95 21.75 -7.76
CA GLN A 859 -77.95 21.20 -9.13
C GLN A 859 -76.58 21.32 -9.82
N ARG A 860 -75.77 22.33 -9.48
CA ARG A 860 -74.43 22.56 -10.05
C ARG A 860 -73.35 21.68 -9.40
N VAL A 861 -73.50 21.40 -8.11
CA VAL A 861 -72.58 20.54 -7.33
C VAL A 861 -72.82 19.05 -7.60
N GLU A 862 -74.07 18.65 -7.88
CA GLU A 862 -74.42 17.26 -8.18
C GLU A 862 -73.87 16.79 -9.54
N GLU A 863 -73.85 17.66 -10.57
CA GLU A 863 -73.19 17.38 -11.86
C GLU A 863 -71.66 17.28 -11.76
N GLU A 864 -71.03 18.11 -10.90
CA GLU A 864 -69.58 18.05 -10.66
C GLU A 864 -69.17 16.81 -9.84
N LEU A 865 -69.98 16.41 -8.86
CA LEU A 865 -69.76 15.19 -8.08
C LEU A 865 -69.92 13.94 -8.95
N LEU A 866 -70.89 13.91 -9.86
CA LEU A 866 -71.09 12.77 -10.79
C LEU A 866 -69.91 12.62 -11.79
N LYS A 867 -69.30 13.74 -12.22
CA LYS A 867 -68.08 13.72 -13.06
C LYS A 867 -66.84 13.28 -12.27
N LYS A 868 -66.68 13.75 -11.03
CA LYS A 868 -65.57 13.35 -10.15
C LYS A 868 -65.68 11.88 -9.71
N GLU A 869 -66.87 11.36 -9.44
CA GLU A 869 -67.05 9.94 -9.10
C GLU A 869 -66.76 9.01 -10.28
N LYS A 870 -67.13 9.38 -11.52
CA LYS A 870 -66.80 8.60 -12.72
C LYS A 870 -65.28 8.57 -13.01
N GLU A 871 -64.58 9.68 -12.75
CA GLU A 871 -63.10 9.74 -12.79
C GLU A 871 -62.44 8.90 -11.69
N LEU A 872 -62.96 8.98 -10.45
CA LEU A 872 -62.42 8.26 -9.31
C LEU A 872 -62.69 6.75 -9.42
N ALA A 873 -63.82 6.35 -10.01
CA ALA A 873 -64.15 4.96 -10.33
C ALA A 873 -63.25 4.38 -11.44
N LYS A 874 -62.91 5.17 -12.48
CA LYS A 874 -61.92 4.76 -13.50
C LYS A 874 -60.51 4.61 -12.90
N LYS A 875 -60.08 5.56 -12.04
CA LYS A 875 -58.78 5.47 -11.34
C LYS A 875 -58.74 4.30 -10.35
N ARG A 876 -59.83 4.00 -9.65
CA ARG A 876 -59.93 2.83 -8.75
C ARG A 876 -59.91 1.50 -9.49
N LYS A 877 -60.57 1.38 -10.65
CA LYS A 877 -60.49 0.17 -11.49
C LYS A 877 -59.08 -0.06 -12.04
N LEU A 878 -58.41 0.99 -12.53
CA LEU A 878 -57.03 0.90 -13.02
C LEU A 878 -56.04 0.56 -11.89
N ALA A 879 -56.25 1.10 -10.68
CA ALA A 879 -55.43 0.80 -9.51
C ALA A 879 -55.66 -0.63 -8.98
N GLN A 880 -56.90 -1.13 -9.00
CA GLN A 880 -57.22 -2.51 -8.61
C GLN A 880 -56.67 -3.53 -9.61
N GLU A 881 -56.69 -3.24 -10.91
CA GLU A 881 -56.13 -4.11 -11.95
C GLU A 881 -54.59 -4.14 -11.89
N LYS A 882 -53.96 -2.98 -11.63
CA LYS A 882 -52.51 -2.89 -11.40
C LYS A 882 -52.10 -3.60 -10.10
N ALA A 883 -52.88 -3.48 -9.03
CA ALA A 883 -52.62 -4.19 -7.77
C ALA A 883 -52.81 -5.71 -7.92
N LYS A 884 -53.76 -6.17 -8.75
CA LYS A 884 -53.93 -7.60 -9.07
C LYS A 884 -52.74 -8.15 -9.86
N LEU A 885 -52.26 -7.42 -10.87
CA LEU A 885 -51.08 -7.80 -11.66
C LEU A 885 -49.79 -7.79 -10.82
N GLU A 886 -49.61 -6.80 -9.94
CA GLU A 886 -48.48 -6.75 -9.01
C GLU A 886 -48.54 -7.86 -7.96
N ALA A 887 -49.73 -8.19 -7.43
CA ALA A 887 -49.91 -9.30 -6.50
C ALA A 887 -49.64 -10.65 -7.16
N GLU A 888 -50.06 -10.85 -8.42
CA GLU A 888 -49.83 -12.09 -9.16
C GLU A 888 -48.36 -12.25 -9.56
N GLN A 889 -47.68 -11.15 -9.96
CA GLN A 889 -46.24 -11.16 -10.20
C GLN A 889 -45.43 -11.42 -8.93
N LYS A 890 -45.86 -10.84 -7.80
CA LYS A 890 -45.21 -11.05 -6.51
C LYS A 890 -45.39 -12.48 -5.99
N ALA A 891 -46.57 -13.06 -6.18
CA ALA A 891 -46.84 -14.46 -5.85
C ALA A 891 -46.01 -15.43 -6.71
N LYS A 892 -45.85 -15.15 -8.02
CA LYS A 892 -44.95 -15.94 -8.90
C LYS A 892 -43.47 -15.80 -8.50
N LEU A 893 -43.02 -14.60 -8.13
CA LEU A 893 -41.65 -14.35 -7.67
C LEU A 893 -41.36 -15.00 -6.32
N GLU A 894 -42.30 -15.00 -5.38
CA GLU A 894 -42.15 -15.67 -4.08
C GLU A 894 -42.16 -17.20 -4.23
N ALA A 895 -43.01 -17.74 -5.11
CA ALA A 895 -43.01 -19.17 -5.43
C ALA A 895 -41.70 -19.61 -6.11
N GLU A 896 -41.17 -18.81 -7.04
CA GLU A 896 -39.89 -19.10 -7.72
C GLU A 896 -38.69 -18.96 -6.76
N GLN A 897 -38.72 -17.99 -5.83
CA GLN A 897 -37.68 -17.84 -4.82
C GLN A 897 -37.70 -18.98 -3.80
N LYS A 898 -38.89 -19.45 -3.40
CA LYS A 898 -39.02 -20.59 -2.48
C LYS A 898 -38.53 -21.88 -3.14
N ALA A 899 -38.86 -22.12 -4.41
CA ALA A 899 -38.34 -23.25 -5.19
C ALA A 899 -36.82 -23.17 -5.39
N LYS A 900 -36.25 -21.98 -5.62
CA LYS A 900 -34.79 -21.79 -5.71
C LYS A 900 -34.08 -22.04 -4.38
N LEU A 901 -34.66 -21.62 -3.26
CA LEU A 901 -34.09 -21.85 -1.92
C LEU A 901 -34.08 -23.32 -1.53
N GLU A 902 -35.17 -24.06 -1.81
CA GLU A 902 -35.21 -25.51 -1.59
C GLU A 902 -34.26 -26.28 -2.51
N ALA A 903 -34.13 -25.87 -3.77
CA ALA A 903 -33.16 -26.44 -4.70
C ALA A 903 -31.70 -26.15 -4.28
N GLU A 904 -31.43 -24.94 -3.78
CA GLU A 904 -30.11 -24.55 -3.30
C GLU A 904 -29.73 -25.26 -1.99
N GLN A 905 -30.69 -25.52 -1.09
CA GLN A 905 -30.46 -26.31 0.12
C GLN A 905 -30.15 -27.78 -0.21
N LYS A 906 -30.92 -28.39 -1.12
CA LYS A 906 -30.63 -29.77 -1.58
C LYS A 906 -29.28 -29.87 -2.28
N ALA A 907 -28.94 -28.90 -3.13
CA ALA A 907 -27.64 -28.86 -3.79
C ALA A 907 -26.47 -28.66 -2.81
N LYS A 908 -26.67 -27.91 -1.72
CA LYS A 908 -25.66 -27.75 -0.65
C LYS A 908 -25.46 -29.02 0.16
N GLU A 909 -26.54 -29.71 0.54
CA GLU A 909 -26.45 -30.98 1.26
C GLU A 909 -25.78 -32.06 0.41
N GLU A 910 -26.09 -32.12 -0.90
CA GLU A 910 -25.46 -33.05 -1.83
C GLU A 910 -23.99 -32.72 -2.07
N ALA A 911 -23.64 -31.43 -2.21
CA ALA A 911 -22.24 -30.99 -2.31
C ALA A 911 -21.43 -31.28 -1.04
N GLU A 912 -22.02 -31.11 0.16
CA GLU A 912 -21.35 -31.42 1.42
C GLU A 912 -21.11 -32.94 1.59
N LYS A 913 -22.06 -33.76 1.10
CA LYS A 913 -21.91 -35.22 1.04
C LYS A 913 -20.78 -35.64 0.09
N LEU A 914 -20.73 -35.05 -1.10
CA LEU A 914 -19.68 -35.26 -2.10
C LEU A 914 -18.31 -34.77 -1.61
N GLU A 915 -18.26 -33.68 -0.85
CA GLU A 915 -17.01 -33.16 -0.28
C GLU A 915 -16.49 -34.04 0.86
N LYS A 916 -17.37 -34.55 1.72
CA LYS A 916 -16.99 -35.55 2.75
C LYS A 916 -16.50 -36.85 2.13
N GLU A 917 -17.10 -37.28 1.02
CA GLU A 917 -16.65 -38.47 0.29
C GLU A 917 -15.32 -38.23 -0.44
N ARG A 918 -15.12 -37.03 -1.01
CA ARG A 918 -13.85 -36.60 -1.60
C ARG A 918 -12.73 -36.57 -0.56
N LEU A 919 -12.97 -35.97 0.60
CA LEU A 919 -12.00 -35.91 1.69
C LEU A 919 -11.61 -37.30 2.20
N LYS A 920 -12.57 -38.23 2.33
CA LYS A 920 -12.27 -39.63 2.66
C LYS A 920 -11.45 -40.34 1.58
N LYS A 921 -11.72 -40.10 0.30
CA LYS A 921 -10.93 -40.66 -0.81
C LYS A 921 -9.52 -40.08 -0.84
N GLU A 922 -9.38 -38.79 -0.59
CA GLU A 922 -8.09 -38.08 -0.56
C GLU A 922 -7.24 -38.51 0.64
N GLU A 923 -7.85 -38.80 1.79
CA GLU A 923 -7.17 -39.34 2.97
C GLU A 923 -6.71 -40.79 2.74
N LEU A 924 -7.54 -41.62 2.10
CA LEU A 924 -7.17 -42.98 1.70
C LEU A 924 -6.03 -42.99 0.67
N GLU A 925 -6.05 -42.05 -0.28
CA GLU A 925 -5.01 -41.92 -1.30
C GLU A 925 -3.69 -41.40 -0.71
N ARG A 926 -3.74 -40.48 0.26
CA ARG A 926 -2.56 -40.06 1.04
C ARG A 926 -1.93 -41.21 1.80
N GLN A 927 -2.75 -42.03 2.48
CA GLN A 927 -2.25 -43.23 3.17
C GLN A 927 -1.59 -44.21 2.18
N ARG A 928 -2.18 -44.40 0.99
CA ARG A 928 -1.61 -45.28 -0.05
C ARG A 928 -0.28 -44.74 -0.61
N VAL A 929 -0.17 -43.44 -0.82
CA VAL A 929 1.06 -42.79 -1.29
C VAL A 929 2.16 -42.83 -0.21
N GLU A 930 1.80 -42.65 1.05
CA GLU A 930 2.73 -42.75 2.18
C GLU A 930 3.25 -44.18 2.34
N GLU A 931 2.39 -45.19 2.22
CA GLU A 931 2.82 -46.60 2.18
C GLU A 931 3.72 -46.91 0.98
N GLU A 932 3.42 -46.37 -0.20
CA GLU A 932 4.29 -46.52 -1.38
C GLU A 932 5.65 -45.84 -1.21
N LEU A 933 5.69 -44.66 -0.59
CA LEU A 933 6.94 -43.95 -0.30
C LEU A 933 7.79 -44.73 0.71
N ILE A 934 7.17 -45.28 1.76
CA ILE A 934 7.85 -46.15 2.74
C ILE A 934 8.37 -47.42 2.05
N LYS A 935 7.61 -47.99 1.10
CA LYS A 935 8.03 -49.17 0.34
C LYS A 935 9.18 -48.86 -0.62
N LYS A 936 9.13 -47.70 -1.30
CA LYS A 936 10.22 -47.20 -2.15
C LYS A 936 11.47 -46.88 -1.34
N GLU A 937 11.36 -46.27 -0.16
CA GLU A 937 12.51 -46.03 0.72
C GLU A 937 13.14 -47.34 1.20
N LYS A 938 12.33 -48.35 1.56
CA LYS A 938 12.84 -49.67 1.93
C LYS A 938 13.55 -50.37 0.75
N GLU A 939 13.03 -50.25 -0.47
CA GLU A 939 13.72 -50.73 -1.66
C GLU A 939 15.02 -49.97 -1.94
N LEU A 940 15.01 -48.65 -1.79
CA LEU A 940 16.18 -47.80 -2.05
C LEU A 940 17.26 -48.03 -0.99
N ALA A 941 16.87 -48.30 0.26
CA ALA A 941 17.76 -48.72 1.33
C ALA A 941 18.33 -50.13 1.07
N LYS A 942 17.54 -51.07 0.56
CA LYS A 942 18.04 -52.39 0.12
C LYS A 942 19.01 -52.26 -1.06
N LYS A 943 18.71 -51.43 -2.05
CA LYS A 943 19.59 -51.14 -3.20
C LYS A 943 20.89 -50.46 -2.76
N ARG A 944 20.82 -49.55 -1.78
CA ARG A 944 22.01 -48.92 -1.18
C ARG A 944 22.87 -49.94 -0.45
N LYS A 945 22.29 -50.82 0.38
CA LYS A 945 23.05 -51.90 1.03
C LYS A 945 23.69 -52.85 0.04
N LEU A 946 22.96 -53.23 -1.02
CA LEU A 946 23.49 -54.09 -2.09
C LEU A 946 24.61 -53.40 -2.88
N ALA A 947 24.48 -52.10 -3.13
CA ALA A 947 25.53 -51.30 -3.80
C ALA A 947 26.75 -51.10 -2.91
N GLU A 948 26.56 -50.95 -1.60
CA GLU A 948 27.65 -50.81 -0.61
C GLU A 948 28.40 -52.13 -0.41
N GLU A 949 27.69 -53.26 -0.43
CA GLU A 949 28.27 -54.60 -0.41
C GLU A 949 29.00 -54.92 -1.72
N LYS A 950 28.43 -54.51 -2.87
CA LYS A 950 29.08 -54.63 -4.17
C LYS A 950 30.33 -53.75 -4.28
N ALA A 951 30.28 -52.53 -3.74
CA ALA A 951 31.43 -51.63 -3.67
C ALA A 951 32.51 -52.14 -2.71
N LYS A 952 32.13 -52.81 -1.60
CA LYS A 952 33.09 -53.50 -0.73
C LYS A 952 33.74 -54.70 -1.42
N LEU A 953 32.99 -55.50 -2.16
CA LEU A 953 33.51 -56.62 -2.94
C LEU A 953 34.42 -56.14 -4.09
N GLU A 954 34.05 -55.07 -4.79
CA GLU A 954 34.90 -54.45 -5.82
C GLU A 954 36.15 -53.82 -5.21
N ALA A 955 36.05 -53.17 -4.04
CA ALA A 955 37.21 -52.64 -3.32
C ALA A 955 38.13 -53.76 -2.80
N GLU A 956 37.59 -54.90 -2.34
CA GLU A 956 38.37 -56.04 -1.90
C GLU A 956 39.02 -56.79 -3.08
N GLN A 957 38.32 -56.90 -4.22
CA GLN A 957 38.91 -57.43 -5.46
C GLN A 957 39.99 -56.50 -6.02
N LYS A 958 39.78 -55.19 -5.97
CA LYS A 958 40.76 -54.19 -6.39
C LYS A 958 41.97 -54.16 -5.46
N ALA A 959 41.76 -54.31 -4.15
CA ALA A 959 42.85 -54.45 -3.17
C ALA A 959 43.61 -55.78 -3.33
N LYS A 960 42.95 -56.89 -3.69
CA LYS A 960 43.62 -58.15 -4.04
C LYS A 960 44.40 -58.04 -5.35
N LEU A 961 43.87 -57.37 -6.37
CA LEU A 961 44.57 -57.09 -7.63
C LEU A 961 45.77 -56.16 -7.44
N GLU A 962 45.63 -55.11 -6.63
CA GLU A 962 46.74 -54.21 -6.29
C GLU A 962 47.78 -54.87 -5.38
N ALA A 963 47.38 -55.77 -4.48
CA ALA A 963 48.32 -56.59 -3.69
C ALA A 963 49.03 -57.65 -4.54
N GLU A 964 48.35 -58.24 -5.53
CA GLU A 964 48.95 -59.19 -6.47
C GLU A 964 49.87 -58.48 -7.50
N GLN A 965 49.56 -57.24 -7.88
CA GLN A 965 50.44 -56.38 -8.69
C GLN A 965 51.66 -55.91 -7.91
N LYS A 966 51.50 -55.49 -6.63
CA LYS A 966 52.63 -55.15 -5.77
C LYS A 966 53.51 -56.36 -5.43
N ALA A 967 52.92 -57.55 -5.25
CA ALA A 967 53.69 -58.78 -5.07
C ALA A 967 54.41 -59.23 -6.36
N LYS A 968 53.87 -58.91 -7.56
CA LYS A 968 54.57 -59.15 -8.84
C LYS A 968 55.66 -58.10 -9.09
N GLU A 969 55.46 -56.84 -8.72
CA GLU A 969 56.45 -55.77 -8.84
C GLU A 969 57.60 -55.91 -7.82
N GLU A 970 57.35 -56.37 -6.59
CA GLU A 970 58.40 -56.69 -5.61
C GLU A 970 59.20 -57.96 -5.98
N VAL A 971 58.59 -58.90 -6.71
CA VAL A 971 59.31 -60.07 -7.27
C VAL A 971 60.08 -59.71 -8.54
N GLN A 972 59.69 -58.64 -9.26
CA GLN A 972 60.36 -58.19 -10.48
C GLN A 972 61.47 -57.15 -10.20
N GLN A 973 61.38 -56.37 -9.12
CA GLN A 973 62.46 -55.49 -8.64
C GLN A 973 63.55 -56.24 -7.86
N ASN A 974 63.24 -57.36 -7.21
CA ASN A 974 64.24 -58.20 -6.53
C ASN A 974 65.01 -59.17 -7.46
N VAL A 975 64.73 -59.17 -8.78
CA VAL A 975 65.45 -59.99 -9.78
C VAL A 975 66.42 -59.18 -10.64
N GLU A 976 66.35 -57.84 -10.65
CA GLU A 976 67.27 -56.97 -11.40
C GLU A 976 68.39 -56.33 -10.56
N GLU A 977 68.40 -56.50 -9.23
CA GLU A 977 69.44 -55.92 -8.35
C GLU A 977 70.58 -56.89 -7.94
N ILE A 978 70.70 -58.08 -8.56
CA ILE A 978 71.82 -59.02 -8.35
C ILE A 978 72.43 -59.48 -9.68
N LYS A 979 72.79 -58.55 -10.56
CA LYS A 979 73.74 -58.78 -11.68
C LYS A 979 74.18 -57.47 -12.33
N LEU A 980 75.05 -56.70 -11.66
CA LEU A 980 76.35 -56.31 -12.23
C LEU A 980 77.14 -55.49 -11.20
N VAL A 981 78.08 -56.18 -10.57
CA VAL A 981 79.18 -55.61 -9.80
C VAL A 981 80.33 -55.35 -10.79
N GLU A 982 81.03 -54.22 -10.57
CA GLU A 982 82.36 -53.83 -11.08
C GLU A 982 82.46 -53.29 -12.54
N GLN A 983 83.16 -52.20 -12.88
CA GLN A 983 84.26 -51.49 -12.23
C GLN A 983 84.42 -50.04 -12.77
N LYS A 984 84.58 -49.10 -11.83
CA LYS A 984 85.39 -47.85 -11.76
C LYS A 984 85.94 -47.16 -13.03
N ALA A 985 85.79 -45.82 -13.02
CA ALA A 985 86.91 -44.88 -13.20
C ALA A 985 86.66 -43.46 -12.57
N ILE A 986 87.42 -43.16 -11.49
CA ILE A 986 88.17 -41.91 -11.16
C ILE A 986 87.34 -40.61 -10.87
N VAL A 987 87.12 -40.09 -9.64
CA VAL A 987 87.95 -39.65 -8.46
C VAL A 987 88.80 -38.40 -8.74
N ASP A 988 88.82 -37.29 -8.00
CA ASP A 988 88.02 -36.73 -6.89
C ASP A 988 88.39 -35.24 -6.70
N ASN A 989 87.43 -34.48 -6.18
CA ASN A 989 87.48 -33.34 -5.24
C ASN A 989 88.77 -32.51 -5.00
N ASN A 990 88.62 -31.17 -4.94
CA ASN A 990 88.78 -30.39 -3.69
C ASN A 990 88.52 -28.87 -3.84
N SER A 991 87.68 -28.34 -2.94
CA SER A 991 87.76 -27.12 -2.10
C SER A 991 88.51 -25.84 -2.56
N ILE A 992 87.95 -24.65 -2.23
CA ILE A 992 88.54 -23.56 -1.38
C ILE A 992 87.93 -22.15 -1.65
N GLU A 993 87.39 -21.56 -0.56
CA GLU A 993 87.45 -20.15 -0.07
C GLU A 993 86.69 -18.93 -0.64
N ASN A 994 86.25 -18.12 0.36
CA ASN A 994 86.14 -16.65 0.48
C ASN A 994 85.09 -15.91 -0.39
N ASN A 995 84.31 -14.92 0.06
CA ASN A 995 84.46 -13.92 1.13
C ASN A 995 83.08 -13.31 1.52
N SER A 996 82.86 -12.94 2.79
CA SER A 996 81.80 -11.99 3.24
C SER A 996 82.25 -10.52 3.03
N PRO A 997 81.40 -9.47 3.20
CA PRO A 997 80.89 -8.96 4.52
C PRO A 997 79.38 -8.59 4.51
N ILE A 998 78.56 -8.76 5.57
CA ILE A 998 78.40 -7.98 6.84
C ILE A 998 78.17 -6.48 6.53
N LYS A 999 77.18 -5.68 7.00
CA LYS A 999 76.14 -5.60 8.06
C LYS A 999 75.05 -4.63 7.48
N GLU A 1000 73.83 -4.45 7.99
CA GLU A 1000 73.49 -3.63 9.15
C GLU A 1000 71.95 -3.52 9.29
N ILE A 1001 71.50 -3.26 10.53
CA ILE A 1001 70.12 -3.04 10.98
C ILE A 1001 69.68 -1.61 10.62
N ASP A 1002 68.41 -1.35 10.25
CA ASP A 1002 67.64 -0.27 10.91
C ASP A 1002 66.11 -0.29 10.64
N LEU A 1003 65.40 0.21 11.64
CA LEU A 1003 63.99 0.58 11.72
C LEU A 1003 63.64 1.83 10.89
N SER A 1004 62.33 2.04 10.77
CA SER A 1004 61.63 3.31 10.54
C SER A 1004 61.17 3.64 9.11
N GLY A 1005 59.94 4.15 9.04
CA GLY A 1005 59.56 5.11 8.00
C GLY A 1005 58.48 4.61 7.04
N GLU A 1006 57.23 4.72 7.46
CA GLU A 1006 56.14 4.99 6.53
C GLU A 1006 56.53 6.14 5.59
N LYS A 1007 56.84 5.82 4.33
CA LYS A 1007 56.60 6.76 3.23
C LYS A 1007 55.09 6.79 3.02
N LYS A 1008 54.45 7.90 3.40
CA LYS A 1008 53.21 8.33 2.76
C LYS A 1008 53.51 8.54 1.28
N GLU A 1009 53.30 7.51 0.47
CA GLU A 1009 53.05 7.71 -0.95
C GLU A 1009 51.79 8.58 -1.05
N LYS A 1010 51.96 9.76 -1.66
CA LYS A 1010 50.85 10.44 -2.30
C LYS A 1010 50.12 9.38 -3.12
N ARG A 1011 48.85 9.11 -2.80
CA ARG A 1011 47.98 8.32 -3.68
C ARG A 1011 47.92 9.08 -4.99
N GLU A 1012 48.78 8.73 -5.94
CA GLU A 1012 48.51 8.99 -7.34
C GLU A 1012 47.12 8.41 -7.59
N ILE A 1013 46.22 9.23 -8.12
CA ILE A 1013 44.97 8.73 -8.67
C ILE A 1013 45.39 7.95 -9.91
N ILE A 1014 45.74 6.68 -9.72
CA ILE A 1014 46.10 5.78 -10.82
C ILE A 1014 44.91 5.79 -11.77
N PRO A 1015 45.07 6.27 -13.02
CA PRO A 1015 43.98 6.32 -13.98
C PRO A 1015 43.33 4.95 -14.07
N TYR A 1016 42.00 4.90 -14.19
CA TYR A 1016 41.24 3.64 -14.25
C TYR A 1016 41.85 2.62 -15.23
N LYS A 1017 42.34 3.09 -16.38
CA LYS A 1017 43.01 2.28 -17.41
C LYS A 1017 44.32 1.64 -16.92
N LYS A 1018 45.08 2.27 -16.02
CA LYS A 1018 46.27 1.70 -15.39
C LYS A 1018 45.89 0.65 -14.32
N ARG A 1019 44.85 0.87 -13.52
CA ARG A 1019 44.39 -0.12 -12.51
C ARG A 1019 43.90 -1.42 -13.14
N VAL A 1020 43.14 -1.34 -14.23
CA VAL A 1020 42.70 -2.54 -14.97
C VAL A 1020 43.90 -3.29 -15.55
N LYS A 1021 44.90 -2.59 -16.11
CA LYS A 1021 46.13 -3.22 -16.60
C LYS A 1021 46.97 -3.88 -15.50
N ILE A 1022 46.96 -3.34 -14.29
CA ILE A 1022 47.63 -3.94 -13.13
C ILE A 1022 46.94 -5.25 -12.76
N PHE A 1023 45.60 -5.24 -12.65
CA PHE A 1023 44.82 -6.45 -12.38
C PHE A 1023 44.92 -7.50 -13.49
N GLU A 1024 44.97 -7.09 -14.76
CA GLU A 1024 45.21 -8.00 -15.89
C GLU A 1024 46.55 -8.75 -15.75
N LYS A 1025 47.61 -8.05 -15.30
CA LYS A 1025 48.90 -8.69 -15.01
C LYS A 1025 48.83 -9.62 -13.80
N GLU A 1026 48.16 -9.21 -12.72
CA GLU A 1026 47.94 -10.06 -11.55
C GLU A 1026 47.18 -11.34 -11.92
N PHE A 1027 46.15 -11.22 -12.76
CA PHE A 1027 45.37 -12.35 -13.26
C PHE A 1027 46.18 -13.28 -14.15
N LEU A 1028 47.09 -12.77 -14.98
CA LEU A 1028 47.99 -13.58 -15.82
C LEU A 1028 49.13 -14.24 -15.02
N ASN A 1029 49.49 -13.70 -13.86
CA ASN A 1029 50.54 -14.22 -12.99
C ASN A 1029 50.02 -15.12 -11.85
N ALA A 1030 48.70 -15.16 -11.61
CA ALA A 1030 48.08 -16.01 -10.59
C ALA A 1030 48.36 -17.51 -10.83
N ASP A 1031 48.22 -18.33 -9.79
CA ASP A 1031 48.29 -19.79 -9.95
C ASP A 1031 47.10 -20.31 -10.78
N ALA A 1032 47.34 -21.28 -11.67
CA ALA A 1032 46.32 -21.92 -12.50
C ALA A 1032 45.23 -22.62 -11.67
N ASN A 1033 45.55 -23.01 -10.43
CA ASN A 1033 44.64 -23.68 -9.50
C ASN A 1033 43.71 -22.73 -8.73
N LYS A 1034 43.89 -21.41 -8.86
CA LYS A 1034 42.98 -20.40 -8.27
C LYS A 1034 41.70 -20.25 -9.07
N TYR A 1035 40.68 -19.64 -8.47
CA TYR A 1035 39.35 -19.48 -9.06
C TYR A 1035 39.07 -18.02 -9.47
N THR A 1036 38.24 -17.85 -10.49
CA THR A 1036 37.65 -16.56 -10.91
C THR A 1036 36.16 -16.75 -11.17
N LEU A 1037 35.37 -15.68 -11.07
CA LEU A 1037 33.92 -15.74 -11.35
C LEU A 1037 33.64 -15.34 -12.79
N TYR A 1038 33.01 -16.21 -13.56
CA TYR A 1038 32.43 -15.83 -14.85
C TYR A 1038 31.08 -15.15 -14.61
N LEU A 1039 30.96 -13.87 -15.00
CA LEU A 1039 29.76 -13.08 -14.75
C LEU A 1039 28.72 -13.23 -15.85
N THR A 1040 29.09 -12.93 -17.11
CA THR A 1040 28.18 -12.95 -18.26
C THR A 1040 28.93 -12.79 -19.59
N THR A 1041 28.24 -13.01 -20.71
CA THR A 1041 28.67 -12.65 -22.06
C THR A 1041 27.78 -11.52 -22.59
N ILE A 1042 28.39 -10.44 -23.05
CA ILE A 1042 27.69 -9.27 -23.63
C ILE A 1042 28.30 -8.88 -24.98
N LYS A 1043 27.66 -7.98 -25.72
CA LYS A 1043 28.27 -7.39 -26.93
C LYS A 1043 29.40 -6.42 -26.54
N PRO A 1044 30.47 -6.28 -27.35
CA PRO A 1044 31.59 -5.39 -27.05
C PRO A 1044 31.18 -3.93 -26.76
N GLU A 1045 30.16 -3.43 -27.45
CA GLU A 1045 29.63 -2.06 -27.31
C GLU A 1045 29.00 -1.81 -25.93
N GLU A 1046 28.44 -2.85 -25.31
CA GLU A 1046 27.75 -2.77 -24.01
C GLU A 1046 28.74 -2.83 -22.83
N LEU A 1047 30.00 -3.17 -23.07
CA LEU A 1047 31.02 -3.38 -22.04
C LEU A 1047 31.28 -2.13 -21.19
N SER A 1048 31.32 -0.96 -21.83
CA SER A 1048 31.53 0.32 -21.15
C SER A 1048 30.36 0.63 -20.20
N TRP A 1049 29.14 0.37 -20.64
CA TRP A 1049 27.93 0.54 -19.84
C TRP A 1049 27.90 -0.46 -18.68
N TYR A 1050 28.14 -1.74 -18.94
CA TYR A 1050 28.09 -2.81 -17.93
C TYR A 1050 29.09 -2.54 -16.79
N ARG A 1051 30.34 -2.18 -17.13
CA ARG A 1051 31.39 -1.83 -16.17
C ARG A 1051 31.02 -0.64 -15.28
N LYS A 1052 30.46 0.43 -15.86
CA LYS A 1052 30.03 1.63 -15.12
C LYS A 1052 28.82 1.36 -14.26
N ARG A 1053 27.84 0.62 -14.79
CA ARG A 1053 26.56 0.36 -14.11
C ARG A 1053 26.75 -0.48 -12.85
N PHE A 1054 27.66 -1.44 -12.88
CA PHE A 1054 27.86 -2.38 -11.78
C PHE A 1054 29.15 -2.16 -10.99
N ALA A 1055 29.87 -1.06 -11.24
CA ALA A 1055 31.05 -0.65 -10.49
C ALA A 1055 32.10 -1.77 -10.30
N LEU A 1056 32.38 -2.55 -11.35
CA LEU A 1056 33.28 -3.72 -11.32
C LEU A 1056 34.77 -3.40 -11.08
N ALA A 1057 35.10 -2.12 -10.84
CA ALA A 1057 36.47 -1.62 -10.78
C ALA A 1057 37.14 -1.89 -9.41
N PRO A 1058 38.41 -2.33 -9.36
CA PRO A 1058 39.32 -2.67 -10.45
C PRO A 1058 39.53 -4.20 -10.66
N SER A 1059 38.65 -5.06 -10.16
CA SER A 1059 38.91 -6.50 -10.01
C SER A 1059 38.29 -7.37 -11.12
N HIS A 1060 38.33 -6.95 -12.38
CA HIS A 1060 37.71 -7.70 -13.49
C HIS A 1060 38.61 -7.84 -14.71
N PHE A 1061 38.52 -8.99 -15.39
CA PHE A 1061 39.17 -9.33 -16.64
C PHE A 1061 38.12 -9.60 -17.72
N VAL A 1062 38.45 -9.41 -19.00
CA VAL A 1062 37.49 -9.56 -20.10
C VAL A 1062 38.14 -10.25 -21.30
N LYS A 1063 37.48 -11.27 -21.84
CA LYS A 1063 37.90 -12.01 -23.04
C LYS A 1063 36.91 -11.74 -24.18
N THR A 1064 37.37 -11.10 -25.25
CA THR A 1064 36.53 -10.82 -26.43
C THR A 1064 36.85 -11.81 -27.54
N GLN A 1065 35.82 -12.45 -28.08
CA GLN A 1065 35.89 -13.34 -29.25
C GLN A 1065 34.80 -12.90 -30.23
N ALA A 1066 35.22 -12.42 -31.41
CA ALA A 1066 34.34 -11.90 -32.46
C ALA A 1066 33.32 -10.85 -31.94
N ASP A 1067 32.04 -11.22 -31.88
CA ASP A 1067 30.89 -10.36 -31.50
C ASP A 1067 30.50 -10.46 -30.02
N LYS A 1068 31.25 -11.24 -29.23
CA LYS A 1068 30.93 -11.57 -27.83
C LYS A 1068 32.09 -11.28 -26.88
N THR A 1069 31.75 -10.71 -25.74
CA THR A 1069 32.68 -10.27 -24.69
C THR A 1069 32.30 -10.94 -23.38
N LYS A 1070 33.14 -11.89 -22.93
CA LYS A 1070 33.01 -12.61 -21.65
C LYS A 1070 33.68 -11.83 -20.53
N ILE A 1071 32.98 -11.63 -19.41
CA ILE A 1071 33.48 -10.88 -18.24
C ILE A 1071 33.79 -11.85 -17.10
N TYR A 1072 34.99 -11.74 -16.55
CA TYR A 1072 35.49 -12.50 -15.40
C TYR A 1072 35.81 -11.54 -14.23
N PHE A 1073 35.60 -11.97 -12.99
CA PHE A 1073 35.76 -11.14 -11.81
C PHE A 1073 36.53 -11.85 -10.70
N GLY A 1074 37.52 -11.15 -10.14
CA GLY A 1074 38.32 -11.57 -9.01
C GLY A 1074 39.31 -12.71 -9.27
N ILE A 1075 40.20 -12.91 -8.30
CA ILE A 1075 41.12 -14.04 -8.17
C ILE A 1075 40.90 -14.53 -6.74
N PHE A 1076 40.51 -15.79 -6.57
CA PHE A 1076 40.12 -16.37 -5.29
C PHE A 1076 40.90 -17.66 -5.04
N ASP A 1077 41.24 -17.94 -3.79
CA ASP A 1077 42.07 -19.09 -3.46
C ASP A 1077 41.24 -20.38 -3.41
N THR A 1078 39.94 -20.29 -3.07
CA THR A 1078 39.03 -21.45 -3.07
C THR A 1078 37.72 -21.18 -3.83
N LYS A 1079 37.02 -22.26 -4.18
CA LYS A 1079 35.69 -22.19 -4.82
C LYS A 1079 34.64 -21.58 -3.89
N GLU A 1080 34.70 -21.86 -2.58
CA GLU A 1080 33.76 -21.25 -1.62
C GLU A 1080 33.98 -19.74 -1.49
N GLU A 1081 35.23 -19.28 -1.49
CA GLU A 1081 35.54 -17.84 -1.43
C GLU A 1081 34.99 -17.10 -2.65
N ALA A 1082 35.12 -17.69 -3.85
CA ALA A 1082 34.54 -17.15 -5.07
C ALA A 1082 33.00 -17.06 -4.96
N LEU A 1083 32.33 -18.10 -4.45
CA LEU A 1083 30.87 -18.11 -4.28
C LEU A 1083 30.39 -17.08 -3.24
N GLN A 1084 31.08 -16.96 -2.11
CA GLN A 1084 30.75 -15.95 -1.09
C GLN A 1084 30.87 -14.53 -1.64
N LYS A 1085 31.74 -14.30 -2.63
CA LYS A 1085 31.90 -12.99 -3.27
C LYS A 1085 30.77 -12.63 -4.23
N VAL A 1086 29.96 -13.59 -4.67
CA VAL A 1086 28.77 -13.33 -5.50
C VAL A 1086 27.74 -12.49 -4.73
N ASP A 1087 27.59 -12.72 -3.42
CA ASP A 1087 26.63 -11.99 -2.57
C ASP A 1087 26.96 -10.49 -2.40
N TYR A 1088 28.21 -10.11 -2.68
CA TYR A 1088 28.68 -8.73 -2.63
C TYR A 1088 28.64 -8.03 -4.01
N LEU A 1089 28.29 -8.75 -5.07
CA LEU A 1089 28.06 -8.18 -6.39
C LEU A 1089 26.67 -7.56 -6.48
N HIS A 1090 26.49 -6.63 -7.41
CA HIS A 1090 25.20 -5.96 -7.60
C HIS A 1090 24.09 -7.01 -7.89
N PRO A 1091 22.88 -6.92 -7.29
CA PRO A 1091 21.85 -7.97 -7.38
C PRO A 1091 21.46 -8.41 -8.80
N LYS A 1092 21.51 -7.52 -9.79
CA LYS A 1092 21.30 -7.88 -11.21
C LYS A 1092 22.37 -8.80 -11.82
N ILE A 1093 23.56 -8.87 -11.24
CA ILE A 1093 24.61 -9.83 -11.64
C ILE A 1093 24.27 -11.23 -11.10
N PHE A 1094 23.49 -11.34 -10.02
CA PHE A 1094 23.01 -12.63 -9.52
C PHE A 1094 22.07 -13.33 -10.51
N GLU A 1095 21.28 -12.55 -11.26
CA GLU A 1095 20.38 -13.06 -12.31
C GLU A 1095 21.13 -13.79 -13.44
N SER A 1096 22.42 -13.50 -13.66
CA SER A 1096 23.26 -14.20 -14.65
C SER A 1096 23.96 -15.45 -14.11
N ASN A 1097 23.68 -15.83 -12.85
CA ASN A 1097 24.20 -17.00 -12.14
C ASN A 1097 25.73 -17.17 -12.26
N PRO A 1098 26.52 -16.29 -11.62
CA PRO A 1098 27.97 -16.30 -11.77
C PRO A 1098 28.60 -17.62 -11.35
N THR A 1099 29.41 -18.22 -12.22
CA THR A 1099 30.02 -19.53 -11.96
C THR A 1099 31.51 -19.39 -11.62
N PRO A 1100 32.01 -20.04 -10.54
CA PRO A 1100 33.43 -20.15 -10.28
C PRO A 1100 34.10 -21.07 -11.31
N ILE A 1101 35.19 -20.60 -11.90
CA ILE A 1101 35.97 -21.31 -12.92
C ILE A 1101 37.45 -21.23 -12.54
N LEU A 1102 38.22 -22.29 -12.81
CA LEU A 1102 39.67 -22.29 -12.59
C LEU A 1102 40.35 -21.31 -13.55
N ILE A 1103 41.28 -20.49 -13.02
CA ILE A 1103 42.03 -19.51 -13.81
C ILE A 1103 42.81 -20.21 -14.93
N GLY A 1104 43.35 -21.41 -14.68
CA GLY A 1104 44.03 -22.23 -15.69
C GLY A 1104 43.16 -22.61 -16.89
N SER A 1105 41.84 -22.67 -16.75
CA SER A 1105 40.92 -22.97 -17.86
C SER A 1105 40.48 -21.73 -18.65
N VAL A 1106 40.74 -20.53 -18.12
CA VAL A 1106 40.39 -19.24 -18.73
C VAL A 1106 41.56 -18.68 -19.55
N ARG A 1107 42.79 -18.88 -19.06
CA ARG A 1107 44.02 -18.70 -19.84
C ARG A 1107 43.97 -19.60 -21.07
#